data_AF-A0A954UHU1-F1
#
_entry.id   AF-A0A954UHU1-F1
#
_cell.length_a   1.000
_cell.length_b   1.000
_cell.length_c   1.000
_cell.angle_alpha   90.00
_cell.angle_beta   90.00
_cell.angle_gamma   90.00
#
_symmetry.space_group_name_H-M   'P 1'
#
loop_
_entity.id
_entity.type
_entity.pdbx_description
1 polymer ?
#
loop_
_entity_poly.entity_id
_entity_poly.type
_entity_poly.pdbx_seq_one_letter_code
_entity_poly.pdbx_strand_id
1 'polypeptide(L)'
;MRPLVIVLILLFSLTIQARQEVFAQFYRIDGELIPGTERLYPGRDVNLSGLDFSDANLAGQSLVGAAFTGTNLVNANMRGAILDYSTFRDANLTNAQLDGASLEHTTAFGLTAAQFYSSASYQSGTLVGVSLRYNDLTNWTFAGQDLTNANFEDALLVDADFTAAIVYGTDFEDTDIAYAQLRSTQSYVDKRLGPINLEDTEMTGWDFAKFDLTGADFEGADLSDANLADAQLQHATLTRTSLNRTDLRRTDLSGANLDGAFMAGARLDGAQIEQASFRRTTSLSFEHISVTASYQNKSLRAVDLSYNRLDDWDFRGQDLTGANFEHANLTGASLADAEIATTNFRGTKLSFAQLASTATFQRRDLSGISLRNINWSDADFSNQNLTDTNFEDTILVGANFQNAIVTGTDFEDTTLTAEQLYSTASYAARNLQRINLEDLDMTGWDLSGQDLRQADLKDANLSSAILRDAVFTDADMRFVNLSGADLTNAHLSQWMRGADLTGATLMSTVLVDLRNVILTAATAHGLTAEQVYATSSYQDESMLFVTLADNDLSEWNFSNQLFYAGDLRNAKLTGANLTGATFVGTALSGVDLTDADVEYSRLLVPEEALTWEQLMKTATFQRRSLEGVELYWELQGRDLSGLNLANSRVTFAAMDNADLRGANLAGANLSNALGVEQAIVDETTTYDQYTVFEESFDPVASGMTFKPSADGDFNGDGKLDHGDLLTMRQMIRWSERDNYDYFLRQFYFTHLERGDLDGDQLVTETDVTEWIHRIKRTWLGDANLDGVFDSADLVAVFTANLYESPFANSATWDTGDWNLDGKFTSSDLVAAFVDGGYESGTRGARVVPEPSTGWLACGMLVLGARRRRGYRVG
;
A
#
# COMPACT_ATOMS: atom_id res chain seq x y z
N MET A 1 -48.47 45.88 -3.38
CA MET A 1 -47.40 46.53 -2.58
C MET A 1 -46.29 45.51 -2.37
N ARG A 2 -45.16 45.65 -3.06
CA ARG A 2 -43.85 45.34 -2.44
C ARG A 2 -43.38 46.68 -1.82
N PRO A 3 -42.71 46.70 -0.66
CA PRO A 3 -41.35 46.18 -0.46
C PRO A 3 -41.17 45.38 0.88
N LEU A 4 -40.26 44.40 1.02
CA LEU A 4 -38.79 44.50 1.10
C LEU A 4 -38.35 45.52 2.18
N VAL A 5 -37.46 45.20 3.12
CA VAL A 5 -36.02 44.93 2.95
C VAL A 5 -35.53 44.22 4.24
N ILE A 6 -35.06 42.96 4.20
CA ILE A 6 -33.64 42.49 4.16
C ILE A 6 -32.85 42.81 5.45
N VAL A 7 -32.10 41.79 5.90
CA VAL A 7 -31.00 41.75 6.91
C VAL A 7 -31.52 41.41 8.32
N LEU A 8 -31.23 40.27 8.98
CA LEU A 8 -30.11 39.31 9.00
C LEU A 8 -30.68 37.86 9.05
N ILE A 9 -30.25 36.86 8.27
CA ILE A 9 -28.97 36.11 8.29
C ILE A 9 -28.52 35.76 9.71
N LEU A 10 -29.07 34.67 10.29
CA LEU A 10 -28.42 33.76 11.28
C LEU A 10 -29.38 32.75 11.94
N LEU A 11 -30.33 32.13 11.21
CA LEU A 11 -31.07 30.96 11.72
C LEU A 11 -31.27 29.91 10.62
N PHE A 12 -30.15 29.48 10.03
CA PHE A 12 -29.83 28.05 9.84
C PHE A 12 -29.41 27.57 11.24
N SER A 13 -29.85 26.45 11.82
CA SER A 13 -29.96 25.10 11.30
C SER A 13 -30.82 24.30 12.29
N LEU A 14 -31.78 23.50 11.80
CA LEU A 14 -32.44 22.34 12.44
C LEU A 14 -33.92 22.29 12.03
N THR A 15 -34.18 21.80 10.83
CA THR A 15 -35.17 20.74 10.57
C THR A 15 -35.19 20.43 9.08
N ILE A 16 -34.75 19.20 8.76
CA ILE A 16 -34.98 18.51 7.49
C ILE A 16 -34.25 19.15 6.30
N GLN A 17 -32.95 18.89 6.23
CA GLN A 17 -32.20 18.95 4.99
C GLN A 17 -32.75 17.85 4.07
N ALA A 18 -33.71 18.23 3.25
CA ALA A 18 -34.13 17.47 2.09
C ALA A 18 -32.87 17.18 1.25
N ARG A 19 -32.47 15.91 1.17
CA ARG A 19 -31.71 15.41 0.03
C ARG A 19 -32.57 15.68 -1.19
N GLN A 20 -32.30 16.76 -1.93
CA GLN A 20 -32.61 16.79 -3.35
C GLN A 20 -31.66 15.79 -4.00
N GLU A 21 -32.04 14.51 -3.95
CA GLU A 21 -31.60 13.55 -4.94
C GLU A 21 -32.17 14.03 -6.28
N VAL A 22 -31.28 14.52 -7.15
CA VAL A 22 -31.60 14.76 -8.57
C VAL A 22 -31.74 13.36 -9.19
N PHE A 23 -32.92 12.76 -9.06
CA PHE A 23 -33.20 11.46 -9.65
C PHE A 23 -33.22 11.58 -11.17
N ALA A 24 -32.37 10.81 -11.86
CA ALA A 24 -32.46 10.66 -13.31
C ALA A 24 -33.81 10.02 -13.67
N GLN A 25 -34.60 10.69 -14.51
CA GLN A 25 -35.84 10.17 -15.11
C GLN A 25 -35.61 10.00 -16.61
N PHE A 26 -36.54 9.34 -17.31
CA PHE A 26 -36.45 9.18 -18.76
C PHE A 26 -36.97 10.42 -19.48
N TYR A 27 -36.13 11.02 -20.31
CA TYR A 27 -36.45 12.23 -21.06
C TYR A 27 -36.30 12.02 -22.56
N ARG A 28 -37.08 12.79 -23.31
CA ARG A 28 -36.88 13.01 -24.74
C ARG A 28 -35.64 13.89 -24.97
N ILE A 29 -35.14 13.90 -26.20
CA ILE A 29 -33.98 14.68 -26.63
C ILE A 29 -34.21 16.19 -26.42
N ASP A 30 -35.45 16.65 -26.46
CA ASP A 30 -35.84 18.05 -26.18
C ASP A 30 -35.99 18.37 -24.68
N GLY A 31 -35.81 17.39 -23.80
CA GLY A 31 -35.92 17.53 -22.34
C GLY A 31 -37.32 17.29 -21.79
N GLU A 32 -38.31 16.89 -22.60
CA GLU A 32 -39.63 16.51 -22.09
C GLU A 32 -39.61 15.16 -21.36
N LEU A 33 -40.26 15.08 -20.20
CA LEU A 33 -40.43 13.83 -19.45
C LEU A 33 -41.30 12.84 -20.24
N ILE A 34 -40.85 11.59 -20.36
CA ILE A 34 -41.61 10.55 -21.09
C ILE A 34 -42.84 10.12 -20.26
N PRO A 35 -44.09 10.25 -20.78
CA PRO A 35 -45.28 9.86 -20.05
C PRO A 35 -45.28 8.39 -19.63
N GLY A 36 -45.73 8.10 -18.40
CA GLY A 36 -45.74 6.75 -17.83
C GLY A 36 -44.41 6.32 -17.20
N THR A 37 -43.40 7.21 -17.18
CA THR A 37 -42.10 6.97 -16.54
C THR A 37 -41.89 7.77 -15.26
N GLU A 38 -42.93 8.43 -14.74
CA GLU A 38 -42.83 9.38 -13.62
C GLU A 38 -42.33 8.73 -12.31
N ARG A 39 -42.40 7.40 -12.23
CA ARG A 39 -41.91 6.57 -11.11
C ARG A 39 -40.88 5.52 -11.53
N LEU A 40 -40.44 5.56 -12.78
CA LEU A 40 -39.44 4.64 -13.32
C LEU A 40 -38.09 5.36 -13.34
N TYR A 41 -37.05 4.64 -12.90
CA TYR A 41 -35.69 5.14 -12.89
C TYR A 41 -34.86 4.33 -13.91
N PRO A 42 -33.97 4.97 -14.68
CA PRO A 42 -32.99 4.26 -15.49
C PRO A 42 -32.19 3.30 -14.62
N GLY A 43 -32.10 2.04 -15.06
CA GLY A 43 -31.39 1.01 -14.31
C GLY A 43 -31.72 -0.39 -14.81
N ARG A 44 -31.19 -1.37 -14.08
CA ARG A 44 -31.31 -2.79 -14.40
C ARG A 44 -32.75 -3.28 -14.28
N ASP A 45 -33.15 -4.18 -15.18
CA ASP A 45 -34.45 -4.89 -15.18
C ASP A 45 -35.68 -3.96 -15.20
N VAL A 46 -35.52 -2.72 -15.67
CA VAL A 46 -36.62 -1.75 -15.75
C VAL A 46 -37.65 -2.19 -16.81
N ASN A 47 -38.93 -2.16 -16.45
CA ASN A 47 -40.00 -2.52 -17.37
C ASN A 47 -40.48 -1.30 -18.16
N LEU A 48 -40.18 -1.27 -19.46
CA LEU A 48 -40.53 -0.20 -20.39
C LEU A 48 -41.54 -0.65 -21.45
N SER A 49 -42.15 -1.82 -21.25
CA SER A 49 -42.94 -2.51 -22.25
C SER A 49 -44.16 -1.68 -22.69
N GLY A 50 -44.36 -1.53 -23.99
CA GLY A 50 -45.48 -0.82 -24.60
C GLY A 50 -45.46 0.70 -24.46
N LEU A 51 -44.42 1.28 -23.85
CA LEU A 51 -44.28 2.72 -23.69
C LEU A 51 -43.79 3.40 -24.98
N ASP A 52 -44.06 4.70 -25.10
CA ASP A 52 -43.60 5.53 -26.22
C ASP A 52 -42.31 6.28 -25.85
N PHE A 53 -41.18 5.68 -26.21
CA PHE A 53 -39.83 6.22 -26.09
C PHE A 53 -39.33 6.83 -27.41
N SER A 54 -40.25 7.29 -28.27
CA SER A 54 -39.84 8.06 -29.43
C SER A 54 -39.06 9.30 -29.01
N ASP A 55 -37.98 9.57 -29.73
CA ASP A 55 -37.03 10.66 -29.47
C ASP A 55 -36.43 10.62 -28.05
N ALA A 56 -36.40 9.47 -27.37
CA ALA A 56 -35.81 9.32 -26.04
C ALA A 56 -34.29 9.54 -26.07
N ASN A 57 -33.74 10.17 -25.03
CA ASN A 57 -32.31 10.25 -24.80
C ASN A 57 -31.86 9.21 -23.76
N LEU A 58 -31.29 8.11 -24.25
CA LEU A 58 -30.81 6.96 -23.48
C LEU A 58 -29.29 6.80 -23.58
N ALA A 59 -28.57 7.79 -24.12
CA ALA A 59 -27.13 7.67 -24.35
C ALA A 59 -26.35 7.44 -23.04
N GLY A 60 -25.44 6.47 -23.08
CA GLY A 60 -24.61 6.06 -21.94
C GLY A 60 -25.37 5.44 -20.77
N GLN A 61 -26.70 5.27 -20.86
CA GLN A 61 -27.48 4.72 -19.75
C GLN A 61 -27.27 3.22 -19.63
N SER A 62 -27.21 2.73 -18.38
CA SER A 62 -27.28 1.31 -18.09
C SER A 62 -28.74 0.87 -17.95
N LEU A 63 -29.17 0.04 -18.90
CA LEU A 63 -30.53 -0.50 -19.03
C LEU A 63 -30.46 -2.02 -19.17
N VAL A 64 -29.48 -2.66 -18.52
CA VAL A 64 -29.26 -4.10 -18.53
C VAL A 64 -30.55 -4.83 -18.12
N GLY A 65 -30.99 -5.81 -18.89
CA GLY A 65 -32.20 -6.60 -18.61
C GLY A 65 -33.52 -5.84 -18.79
N ALA A 66 -33.52 -4.62 -19.32
CA ALA A 66 -34.73 -3.84 -19.50
C ALA A 66 -35.72 -4.53 -20.45
N ALA A 67 -37.02 -4.44 -20.13
CA ALA A 67 -38.07 -5.01 -20.96
C ALA A 67 -38.60 -3.95 -21.93
N PHE A 68 -38.18 -4.02 -23.19
CA PHE A 68 -38.65 -3.15 -24.29
C PHE A 68 -39.77 -3.81 -25.13
N THR A 69 -40.54 -4.73 -24.56
CA THR A 69 -41.53 -5.48 -25.34
C THR A 69 -42.60 -4.53 -25.89
N GLY A 70 -42.72 -4.41 -27.22
CA GLY A 70 -43.64 -3.49 -27.88
C GLY A 70 -43.35 -2.00 -27.68
N THR A 71 -42.17 -1.63 -27.14
CA THR A 71 -41.79 -0.24 -26.89
C THR A 71 -41.48 0.47 -28.20
N ASN A 72 -41.94 1.72 -28.34
CA ASN A 72 -41.60 2.55 -29.49
C ASN A 72 -40.30 3.31 -29.23
N LEU A 73 -39.20 2.96 -29.91
CA LEU A 73 -37.87 3.59 -29.76
C LEU A 73 -37.48 4.40 -31.01
N VAL A 74 -38.48 4.90 -31.76
CA VAL A 74 -38.24 5.66 -32.98
C VAL A 74 -37.37 6.88 -32.69
N ASN A 75 -36.27 7.04 -33.45
CA ASN A 75 -35.28 8.12 -33.28
C ASN A 75 -34.60 8.19 -31.89
N ALA A 76 -34.73 7.17 -31.04
CA ALA A 76 -34.11 7.19 -29.73
C ALA A 76 -32.58 7.28 -29.85
N ASN A 77 -31.96 8.14 -29.05
CA ASN A 77 -30.51 8.22 -28.92
C ASN A 77 -30.04 7.18 -27.89
N MET A 78 -29.49 6.06 -28.35
CA MET A 78 -29.01 4.95 -27.50
C MET A 78 -27.50 4.78 -27.61
N ARG A 79 -26.76 5.83 -28.02
CA ARG A 79 -25.31 5.74 -28.18
C ARG A 79 -24.62 5.41 -26.86
N GLY A 80 -23.74 4.42 -26.86
CA GLY A 80 -23.05 3.98 -25.64
C GLY A 80 -23.97 3.39 -24.56
N ALA A 81 -25.26 3.16 -24.85
CA ALA A 81 -26.17 2.58 -23.87
C ALA A 81 -25.82 1.11 -23.64
N ILE A 82 -25.96 0.64 -22.40
CA ILE A 82 -25.73 -0.76 -22.03
C ILE A 82 -27.09 -1.45 -21.97
N LEU A 83 -27.42 -2.24 -22.99
CA LEU A 83 -28.73 -2.89 -23.21
C LEU A 83 -28.64 -4.41 -23.11
N ASP A 84 -27.56 -4.92 -22.51
CA ASP A 84 -27.29 -6.34 -22.36
C ASP A 84 -28.47 -7.07 -21.71
N TYR A 85 -28.76 -8.29 -22.17
CA TYR A 85 -29.88 -9.12 -21.67
C TYR A 85 -31.28 -8.48 -21.79
N SER A 86 -31.43 -7.34 -22.50
CA SER A 86 -32.72 -6.66 -22.64
C SER A 86 -33.64 -7.34 -23.63
N THR A 87 -34.95 -7.25 -23.39
CA THR A 87 -35.97 -7.88 -24.23
C THR A 87 -36.47 -6.94 -25.32
N PHE A 88 -36.29 -7.28 -26.59
CA PHE A 88 -36.66 -6.42 -27.74
C PHE A 88 -37.85 -6.93 -28.56
N ARG A 89 -38.63 -7.89 -28.05
CA ARG A 89 -39.79 -8.44 -28.76
C ARG A 89 -40.76 -7.34 -29.18
N ASP A 90 -41.03 -7.23 -30.48
CA ASP A 90 -41.92 -6.23 -31.08
C ASP A 90 -41.53 -4.75 -30.82
N ALA A 91 -40.33 -4.48 -30.33
CA ALA A 91 -39.81 -3.11 -30.16
C ALA A 91 -39.57 -2.45 -31.52
N ASN A 92 -39.80 -1.14 -31.62
CA ASN A 92 -39.57 -0.38 -32.85
C ASN A 92 -38.29 0.47 -32.76
N LEU A 93 -37.18 -0.02 -33.33
CA LEU A 93 -35.88 0.67 -33.37
C LEU A 93 -35.68 1.56 -34.60
N THR A 94 -36.73 1.89 -35.34
CA THR A 94 -36.60 2.69 -36.58
C THR A 94 -35.89 4.01 -36.28
N ASN A 95 -34.78 4.28 -36.99
CA ASN A 95 -33.93 5.45 -36.82
C ASN A 95 -33.27 5.62 -35.42
N ALA A 96 -33.28 4.61 -34.56
CA ALA A 96 -32.54 4.66 -33.30
C ALA A 96 -31.02 4.75 -33.56
N GLN A 97 -30.28 5.40 -32.66
CA GLN A 97 -28.83 5.57 -32.76
C GLN A 97 -28.13 4.59 -31.82
N LEU A 98 -27.37 3.64 -32.37
CA LEU A 98 -26.78 2.49 -31.66
C LEU A 98 -25.24 2.51 -31.63
N ASP A 99 -24.60 3.59 -32.09
CA ASP A 99 -23.12 3.70 -32.08
C ASP A 99 -22.59 3.50 -30.64
N GLY A 100 -21.63 2.60 -30.45
CA GLY A 100 -21.09 2.27 -29.12
C GLY A 100 -22.03 1.53 -28.17
N ALA A 101 -23.27 1.21 -28.57
CA ALA A 101 -24.22 0.55 -27.69
C ALA A 101 -23.82 -0.92 -27.46
N SER A 102 -24.03 -1.42 -26.24
CA SER A 102 -23.88 -2.83 -25.91
C SER A 102 -25.22 -3.55 -26.00
N LEU A 103 -25.28 -4.59 -26.83
CA LEU A 103 -26.47 -5.38 -27.13
C LEU A 103 -26.21 -6.87 -26.86
N GLU A 104 -25.44 -7.17 -25.82
CA GLU A 104 -25.03 -8.53 -25.46
C GLU A 104 -26.26 -9.43 -25.21
N HIS A 105 -26.25 -10.66 -25.76
CA HIS A 105 -27.31 -11.67 -25.64
C HIS A 105 -28.73 -11.25 -26.10
N THR A 106 -28.91 -10.08 -26.70
CA THR A 106 -30.24 -9.53 -27.01
C THR A 106 -31.02 -10.31 -28.07
N THR A 107 -30.37 -11.07 -28.97
CA THR A 107 -31.07 -11.91 -29.96
C THR A 107 -31.81 -13.07 -29.31
N ALA A 108 -31.27 -13.65 -28.23
CA ALA A 108 -31.96 -14.65 -27.40
C ALA A 108 -33.22 -14.07 -26.71
N PHE A 109 -33.24 -12.74 -26.51
CA PHE A 109 -34.36 -11.99 -25.93
C PHE A 109 -35.20 -11.23 -26.98
N GLY A 110 -35.09 -11.61 -28.25
CA GLY A 110 -36.02 -11.22 -29.30
C GLY A 110 -35.62 -10.01 -30.14
N LEU A 111 -34.36 -9.54 -30.06
CA LEU A 111 -33.82 -8.63 -31.08
C LEU A 111 -33.69 -9.37 -32.41
N THR A 112 -34.20 -8.77 -33.48
CA THR A 112 -34.13 -9.33 -34.83
C THR A 112 -33.27 -8.48 -35.76
N ALA A 113 -32.71 -9.10 -36.80
CA ALA A 113 -31.98 -8.42 -37.86
C ALA A 113 -32.80 -7.24 -38.45
N ALA A 114 -34.09 -7.45 -38.72
CA ALA A 114 -34.96 -6.41 -39.28
C ALA A 114 -35.09 -5.18 -38.37
N GLN A 115 -35.17 -5.38 -37.05
CA GLN A 115 -35.18 -4.29 -36.08
C GLN A 115 -33.83 -3.56 -36.06
N PHE A 116 -32.72 -4.30 -36.00
CA PHE A 116 -31.37 -3.72 -36.02
C PHE A 116 -31.10 -2.91 -37.30
N TYR A 117 -31.49 -3.44 -38.48
CA TYR A 117 -31.32 -2.77 -39.78
C TYR A 117 -32.20 -1.54 -39.95
N SER A 118 -33.28 -1.42 -39.17
CA SER A 118 -34.14 -0.24 -39.18
C SER A 118 -33.51 0.96 -38.47
N SER A 119 -32.44 0.75 -37.68
CA SER A 119 -31.76 1.81 -36.94
C SER A 119 -31.07 2.83 -37.84
N ALA A 120 -30.90 4.05 -37.34
CA ALA A 120 -30.19 5.12 -38.07
C ALA A 120 -28.70 4.79 -38.22
N SER A 121 -28.09 4.19 -37.19
CA SER A 121 -26.68 3.77 -37.21
C SER A 121 -26.42 2.78 -38.35
N TYR A 122 -27.23 1.71 -38.46
CA TYR A 122 -27.10 0.76 -39.57
C TYR A 122 -27.34 1.40 -40.95
N GLN A 123 -28.38 2.21 -41.09
CA GLN A 123 -28.73 2.84 -42.38
C GLN A 123 -27.68 3.85 -42.86
N SER A 124 -26.98 4.50 -41.93
CA SER A 124 -25.90 5.43 -42.23
C SER A 124 -24.55 4.73 -42.42
N GLY A 125 -24.46 3.43 -42.14
CA GLY A 125 -23.24 2.65 -42.28
C GLY A 125 -22.26 2.81 -41.13
N THR A 126 -22.67 3.35 -39.99
CA THR A 126 -21.82 3.52 -38.79
C THR A 126 -22.31 2.64 -37.66
N LEU A 127 -21.53 1.62 -37.34
CA LEU A 127 -21.72 0.72 -36.20
C LEU A 127 -20.46 0.72 -35.31
N VAL A 128 -19.73 1.83 -35.33
CA VAL A 128 -18.48 2.00 -34.58
C VAL A 128 -18.73 1.72 -33.10
N GLY A 129 -17.93 0.84 -32.51
CA GLY A 129 -17.99 0.50 -31.09
C GLY A 129 -19.19 -0.34 -30.65
N VAL A 130 -20.08 -0.76 -31.56
CA VAL A 130 -21.25 -1.57 -31.15
C VAL A 130 -20.76 -2.92 -30.58
N SER A 131 -21.30 -3.35 -29.45
CA SER A 131 -21.07 -4.70 -28.92
C SER A 131 -22.26 -5.59 -29.24
N LEU A 132 -21.99 -6.67 -29.95
CA LEU A 132 -22.93 -7.72 -30.33
C LEU A 132 -22.50 -9.09 -29.77
N ARG A 133 -21.70 -9.08 -28.70
CA ARG A 133 -21.22 -10.26 -28.00
C ARG A 133 -22.30 -11.29 -27.69
N TYR A 134 -21.93 -12.57 -27.77
CA TYR A 134 -22.79 -13.72 -27.45
C TYR A 134 -24.13 -13.80 -28.21
N ASN A 135 -24.30 -13.05 -29.29
CA ASN A 135 -25.52 -13.11 -30.08
C ASN A 135 -25.41 -14.15 -31.20
N ASP A 136 -26.54 -14.78 -31.51
CA ASP A 136 -26.71 -15.49 -32.78
C ASP A 136 -26.97 -14.47 -33.90
N LEU A 137 -25.95 -14.25 -34.74
CA LEU A 137 -25.97 -13.32 -35.88
C LEU A 137 -25.95 -14.09 -37.21
N THR A 138 -26.38 -15.37 -37.18
CA THR A 138 -26.41 -16.23 -38.36
C THR A 138 -27.24 -15.60 -39.48
N ASN A 139 -26.67 -15.51 -40.69
CA ASN A 139 -27.23 -14.85 -41.88
C ASN A 139 -27.44 -13.32 -41.77
N TRP A 140 -26.87 -12.66 -40.76
CA TRP A 140 -26.94 -11.20 -40.71
C TRP A 140 -26.01 -10.59 -41.76
N THR A 141 -26.35 -9.41 -42.28
CA THR A 141 -25.46 -8.63 -43.13
C THR A 141 -24.93 -7.42 -42.37
N PHE A 142 -23.62 -7.22 -42.50
CA PHE A 142 -22.85 -6.05 -42.11
C PHE A 142 -22.16 -5.44 -43.34
N ALA A 143 -22.69 -5.69 -44.53
CA ALA A 143 -22.07 -5.24 -45.77
C ALA A 143 -21.97 -3.70 -45.82
N GLY A 144 -20.76 -3.21 -46.11
CA GLY A 144 -20.46 -1.78 -46.19
C GLY A 144 -20.54 -1.01 -44.87
N GLN A 145 -20.65 -1.70 -43.73
CA GLN A 145 -20.70 -1.07 -42.41
C GLN A 145 -19.30 -0.71 -41.91
N ASP A 146 -19.18 0.41 -41.21
CA ASP A 146 -18.04 0.73 -40.37
C ASP A 146 -18.21 0.06 -39.00
N LEU A 147 -17.43 -1.00 -38.76
CA LEU A 147 -17.40 -1.80 -37.53
C LEU A 147 -16.14 -1.50 -36.71
N THR A 148 -15.53 -0.32 -36.91
CA THR A 148 -14.34 0.07 -36.16
C THR A 148 -14.60 -0.07 -34.66
N ASN A 149 -13.75 -0.83 -33.96
CA ASN A 149 -13.88 -1.15 -32.53
C ASN A 149 -15.20 -1.84 -32.12
N ALA A 150 -15.96 -2.41 -33.06
CA ALA A 150 -17.11 -3.24 -32.73
C ALA A 150 -16.66 -4.54 -32.06
N ASN A 151 -17.52 -5.12 -31.22
CA ASN A 151 -17.21 -6.35 -30.51
C ASN A 151 -18.17 -7.49 -30.91
N PHE A 152 -17.61 -8.58 -31.43
CA PHE A 152 -18.30 -9.82 -31.80
C PHE A 152 -17.85 -11.03 -30.98
N GLU A 153 -17.11 -10.85 -29.88
CA GLU A 153 -16.64 -11.94 -29.01
C GLU A 153 -17.77 -12.93 -28.71
N ASP A 154 -17.49 -14.22 -28.91
CA ASP A 154 -18.43 -15.34 -28.73
C ASP A 154 -19.72 -15.29 -29.58
N ALA A 155 -19.82 -14.41 -30.59
CA ALA A 155 -20.97 -14.35 -31.48
C ALA A 155 -20.95 -15.48 -32.52
N LEU A 156 -22.14 -15.98 -32.89
CA LEU A 156 -22.28 -16.90 -34.03
C LEU A 156 -22.42 -16.09 -35.31
N LEU A 157 -21.43 -16.19 -36.18
CA LEU A 157 -21.28 -15.48 -37.45
C LEU A 157 -21.50 -16.38 -38.67
N VAL A 158 -22.09 -17.57 -38.51
CA VAL A 158 -22.43 -18.49 -39.61
C VAL A 158 -23.16 -17.73 -40.75
N ASP A 159 -22.57 -17.74 -41.94
CA ASP A 159 -23.10 -17.07 -43.15
C ASP A 159 -23.38 -15.56 -42.98
N ALA A 160 -22.79 -14.90 -41.97
CA ALA A 160 -22.86 -13.46 -41.83
C ALA A 160 -22.03 -12.77 -42.94
N ASP A 161 -22.57 -11.69 -43.53
CA ASP A 161 -21.96 -11.00 -44.66
C ASP A 161 -21.20 -9.74 -44.22
N PHE A 162 -19.87 -9.78 -44.28
CA PHE A 162 -18.98 -8.64 -43.98
C PHE A 162 -18.45 -7.93 -45.24
N THR A 163 -19.08 -8.13 -46.41
CA THR A 163 -18.58 -7.58 -47.67
C THR A 163 -18.41 -6.07 -47.61
N ALA A 164 -17.20 -5.59 -47.92
CA ALA A 164 -16.81 -4.18 -47.86
C ALA A 164 -16.98 -3.50 -46.49
N ALA A 165 -17.12 -4.26 -45.40
CA ALA A 165 -17.12 -3.72 -44.05
C ALA A 165 -15.72 -3.24 -43.63
N ILE A 166 -15.63 -2.23 -42.77
CA ILE A 166 -14.38 -1.78 -42.12
C ILE A 166 -14.31 -2.45 -40.76
N VAL A 167 -13.28 -3.25 -40.51
CA VAL A 167 -13.13 -4.07 -39.28
C VAL A 167 -11.85 -3.73 -38.49
N TYR A 168 -11.45 -2.46 -38.50
CA TYR A 168 -10.27 -2.00 -37.76
C TYR A 168 -10.54 -2.02 -36.25
N GLY A 169 -9.70 -2.72 -35.47
CA GLY A 169 -9.92 -2.83 -34.03
C GLY A 169 -11.14 -3.67 -33.62
N THR A 170 -11.78 -4.35 -34.58
CA THR A 170 -12.92 -5.21 -34.31
C THR A 170 -12.48 -6.45 -33.53
N ASP A 171 -13.32 -6.87 -32.59
CA ASP A 171 -13.09 -8.05 -31.79
C ASP A 171 -13.82 -9.26 -32.36
N PHE A 172 -13.06 -10.29 -32.75
CA PHE A 172 -13.55 -11.57 -33.28
C PHE A 172 -13.13 -12.77 -32.41
N GLU A 173 -12.70 -12.54 -31.17
CA GLU A 173 -12.34 -13.59 -30.21
C GLU A 173 -13.43 -14.67 -30.13
N ASP A 174 -13.03 -15.93 -30.17
CA ASP A 174 -13.91 -17.10 -30.04
C ASP A 174 -15.11 -17.12 -31.02
N THR A 175 -14.98 -16.46 -32.18
CA THR A 175 -15.99 -16.51 -33.25
C THR A 175 -15.71 -17.60 -34.29
N ASP A 176 -16.74 -17.96 -35.06
CA ASP A 176 -16.63 -18.85 -36.22
C ASP A 176 -16.32 -18.11 -37.54
N ILE A 177 -15.65 -16.96 -37.46
CA ILE A 177 -15.31 -16.14 -38.63
C ILE A 177 -14.48 -16.94 -39.65
N ALA A 178 -15.04 -17.14 -40.85
CA ALA A 178 -14.37 -17.87 -41.92
C ALA A 178 -13.45 -16.95 -42.74
N TYR A 179 -12.41 -17.54 -43.34
CA TYR A 179 -11.51 -16.82 -44.26
C TYR A 179 -12.27 -16.04 -45.35
N ALA A 180 -13.37 -16.62 -45.84
CA ALA A 180 -14.19 -16.00 -46.88
C ALA A 180 -14.92 -14.74 -46.42
N GLN A 181 -15.25 -14.63 -45.13
CA GLN A 181 -15.89 -13.47 -44.53
C GLN A 181 -14.86 -12.38 -44.26
N LEU A 182 -13.73 -12.70 -43.63
CA LEU A 182 -12.69 -11.69 -43.38
C LEU A 182 -12.14 -11.13 -44.69
N ARG A 183 -11.88 -11.98 -45.70
CA ARG A 183 -11.34 -11.53 -47.00
C ARG A 183 -12.28 -10.63 -47.80
N SER A 184 -13.59 -10.64 -47.51
CA SER A 184 -14.56 -9.80 -48.22
C SER A 184 -14.64 -8.38 -47.65
N THR A 185 -14.07 -8.15 -46.46
CA THR A 185 -14.02 -6.83 -45.82
C THR A 185 -13.20 -5.83 -46.64
N GLN A 186 -13.53 -4.55 -46.48
CA GLN A 186 -12.73 -3.45 -47.04
C GLN A 186 -11.35 -3.38 -46.37
N SER A 187 -11.28 -3.61 -45.05
CA SER A 187 -10.02 -3.64 -44.30
C SER A 187 -9.03 -4.69 -44.83
N TYR A 188 -9.52 -5.88 -45.24
CA TYR A 188 -8.67 -6.90 -45.84
C TYR A 188 -8.18 -6.49 -47.24
N VAL A 189 -9.04 -5.88 -48.06
CA VAL A 189 -8.66 -5.35 -49.39
C VAL A 189 -7.59 -4.27 -49.26
N ASP A 190 -7.71 -3.41 -48.26
CA ASP A 190 -6.77 -2.33 -47.96
C ASP A 190 -5.49 -2.82 -47.28
N LYS A 191 -5.43 -4.11 -46.92
CA LYS A 191 -4.34 -4.75 -46.17
C LYS A 191 -4.07 -4.07 -44.83
N ARG A 192 -5.13 -3.59 -44.17
CA ARG A 192 -5.04 -2.89 -42.89
C ARG A 192 -6.06 -3.46 -41.93
N LEU A 193 -5.59 -4.36 -41.07
CA LEU A 193 -6.42 -5.06 -40.09
C LEU A 193 -6.02 -4.69 -38.65
N GLY A 194 -4.74 -4.50 -38.34
CA GLY A 194 -4.28 -4.16 -36.98
C GLY A 194 -4.90 -2.86 -36.47
N PRO A 195 -5.37 -2.79 -35.20
CA PRO A 195 -5.25 -3.77 -34.12
C PRO A 195 -6.50 -4.68 -33.97
N ILE A 196 -6.80 -5.53 -34.96
CA ILE A 196 -7.88 -6.54 -34.87
C ILE A 196 -7.61 -7.58 -33.78
N ASN A 197 -8.64 -8.06 -33.08
CA ASN A 197 -8.55 -9.24 -32.21
C ASN A 197 -9.06 -10.48 -32.96
N LEU A 198 -8.19 -11.48 -33.11
CA LEU A 198 -8.43 -12.78 -33.73
C LEU A 198 -7.95 -13.92 -32.78
N GLU A 199 -8.02 -13.68 -31.47
CA GLU A 199 -7.76 -14.68 -30.43
C GLU A 199 -8.58 -15.96 -30.67
N ASP A 200 -7.94 -17.10 -30.42
CA ASP A 200 -8.48 -18.46 -30.55
C ASP A 200 -9.15 -18.80 -31.92
N THR A 201 -8.86 -18.02 -32.96
CA THR A 201 -9.42 -18.23 -34.31
C THR A 201 -8.63 -19.29 -35.12
N GLU A 202 -9.34 -20.15 -35.86
CA GLU A 202 -8.75 -21.12 -36.78
C GLU A 202 -8.35 -20.48 -38.13
N MET A 203 -7.08 -20.08 -38.27
CA MET A 203 -6.54 -19.35 -39.44
C MET A 203 -5.54 -20.15 -40.27
N THR A 204 -5.63 -21.48 -40.27
CA THR A 204 -4.68 -22.35 -40.98
C THR A 204 -4.66 -22.03 -42.48
N GLY A 205 -3.48 -21.70 -43.02
CA GLY A 205 -3.27 -21.44 -44.44
C GLY A 205 -3.81 -20.10 -44.96
N TRP A 206 -4.20 -19.17 -44.09
CA TRP A 206 -4.70 -17.85 -44.52
C TRP A 206 -3.57 -16.98 -45.08
N ASP A 207 -3.91 -16.05 -45.98
CA ASP A 207 -2.94 -15.11 -46.56
C ASP A 207 -3.07 -13.72 -45.93
N PHE A 208 -2.01 -13.28 -45.28
CA PHE A 208 -1.85 -11.97 -44.66
C PHE A 208 -0.59 -11.26 -45.19
N ALA A 209 -0.07 -11.65 -46.35
CA ALA A 209 1.17 -11.08 -46.84
C ALA A 209 1.04 -9.56 -47.13
N LYS A 210 1.99 -8.79 -46.57
CA LYS A 210 2.06 -7.33 -46.64
C LYS A 210 0.95 -6.59 -45.88
N PHE A 211 0.29 -7.26 -44.94
CA PHE A 211 -0.73 -6.61 -44.12
C PHE A 211 -0.10 -5.75 -43.03
N ASP A 212 -0.78 -4.64 -42.72
CA ASP A 212 -0.64 -3.94 -41.45
C ASP A 212 -1.48 -4.67 -40.39
N LEU A 213 -0.78 -5.36 -39.51
CA LEU A 213 -1.27 -6.10 -38.35
C LEU A 213 -0.64 -5.54 -37.06
N THR A 214 -0.25 -4.27 -37.08
CA THR A 214 0.32 -3.59 -35.90
C THR A 214 -0.66 -3.69 -34.73
N GLY A 215 -0.20 -4.24 -33.60
CA GLY A 215 -1.02 -4.43 -32.40
C GLY A 215 -2.18 -5.40 -32.55
N ALA A 216 -2.19 -6.26 -33.58
CA ALA A 216 -3.21 -7.31 -33.70
C ALA A 216 -3.04 -8.36 -32.59
N ASP A 217 -4.15 -8.94 -32.15
CA ASP A 217 -4.16 -10.03 -31.19
C ASP A 217 -4.45 -11.36 -31.90
N PHE A 218 -3.58 -12.33 -31.65
CA PHE A 218 -3.62 -13.69 -32.15
C PHE A 218 -3.38 -14.70 -31.02
N GLU A 219 -3.58 -14.33 -29.74
CA GLU A 219 -3.41 -15.26 -28.63
C GLU A 219 -4.17 -16.57 -28.89
N GLY A 220 -3.50 -17.70 -28.67
CA GLY A 220 -4.09 -19.05 -28.85
C GLY A 220 -4.44 -19.47 -30.28
N ALA A 221 -4.44 -18.54 -31.25
CA ALA A 221 -4.91 -18.80 -32.61
C ALA A 221 -4.07 -19.82 -33.39
N ASP A 222 -4.68 -20.46 -34.38
CA ASP A 222 -3.98 -21.39 -35.28
C ASP A 222 -3.61 -20.75 -36.62
N LEU A 223 -2.40 -20.20 -36.70
CA LEU A 223 -1.80 -19.64 -37.92
C LEU A 223 -0.93 -20.65 -38.69
N SER A 224 -1.10 -21.95 -38.46
CA SER A 224 -0.30 -22.98 -39.15
C SER A 224 -0.42 -22.83 -40.66
N ASP A 225 0.69 -22.96 -41.38
CA ASP A 225 0.77 -22.81 -42.85
C ASP A 225 0.31 -21.43 -43.40
N ALA A 226 0.00 -20.45 -42.55
CA ALA A 226 -0.40 -19.11 -43.00
C ALA A 226 0.78 -18.36 -43.65
N ASN A 227 0.45 -17.41 -44.53
CA ASN A 227 1.40 -16.55 -45.21
C ASN A 227 1.38 -15.14 -44.61
N LEU A 228 2.37 -14.81 -43.78
CA LEU A 228 2.57 -13.49 -43.18
C LEU A 228 3.75 -12.75 -43.80
N ALA A 229 4.27 -13.20 -44.95
CA ALA A 229 5.46 -12.60 -45.54
C ALA A 229 5.26 -11.09 -45.78
N ASP A 230 6.25 -10.28 -45.42
CA ASP A 230 6.22 -8.80 -45.46
C ASP A 230 5.16 -8.12 -44.57
N ALA A 231 4.49 -8.83 -43.66
CA ALA A 231 3.52 -8.21 -42.75
C ALA A 231 4.19 -7.35 -41.68
N GLN A 232 3.48 -6.30 -41.24
CA GLN A 232 3.82 -5.47 -40.09
C GLN A 232 3.11 -6.04 -38.86
N LEU A 233 3.85 -6.56 -37.90
CA LEU A 233 3.36 -7.23 -36.69
C LEU A 233 3.94 -6.56 -35.43
N GLN A 234 4.31 -5.29 -35.51
CA GLN A 234 4.90 -4.61 -34.36
C GLN A 234 3.88 -4.58 -33.23
N HIS A 235 4.34 -4.94 -32.04
CA HIS A 235 3.50 -5.03 -30.84
C HIS A 235 2.29 -5.98 -30.96
N ALA A 236 2.29 -6.90 -31.92
CA ALA A 236 1.24 -7.92 -32.01
C ALA A 236 1.38 -8.96 -30.88
N THR A 237 0.25 -9.45 -30.40
CA THR A 237 0.19 -10.57 -29.45
C THR A 237 0.10 -11.87 -30.22
N LEU A 238 1.07 -12.75 -30.05
CA LEU A 238 1.20 -14.09 -30.65
C LEU A 238 1.44 -15.14 -29.54
N THR A 239 0.94 -14.86 -28.33
CA THR A 239 1.07 -15.73 -27.16
C THR A 239 0.40 -17.07 -27.44
N ARG A 240 1.11 -18.19 -27.23
CA ARG A 240 0.58 -19.57 -27.42
C ARG A 240 0.04 -19.87 -28.83
N THR A 241 0.22 -18.99 -29.80
CA THR A 241 -0.23 -19.15 -31.18
C THR A 241 0.49 -20.30 -31.87
N SER A 242 -0.22 -21.07 -32.69
CA SER A 242 0.42 -22.06 -33.58
C SER A 242 0.94 -21.37 -34.83
N LEU A 243 2.27 -21.22 -34.91
CA LEU A 243 3.01 -20.67 -36.06
C LEU A 243 3.71 -21.77 -36.86
N ASN A 244 3.21 -23.01 -36.79
CA ASN A 244 3.86 -24.14 -37.44
C ASN A 244 3.83 -23.97 -38.96
N ARG A 245 5.01 -24.01 -39.59
CA ARG A 245 5.22 -23.80 -41.04
C ARG A 245 4.72 -22.45 -41.58
N THR A 246 4.44 -21.49 -40.71
CA THR A 246 4.03 -20.14 -41.10
C THR A 246 5.17 -19.39 -41.80
N ASP A 247 4.84 -18.66 -42.86
CA ASP A 247 5.80 -17.83 -43.59
C ASP A 247 5.87 -16.43 -42.95
N LEU A 248 6.85 -16.20 -42.08
CA LEU A 248 7.13 -14.92 -41.41
C LEU A 248 8.31 -14.18 -42.08
N ARG A 249 8.58 -14.43 -43.36
CA ARG A 249 9.75 -13.82 -44.01
C ARG A 249 9.56 -12.32 -44.17
N ARG A 250 10.59 -11.57 -43.79
CA ARG A 250 10.63 -10.10 -43.89
C ARG A 250 9.47 -9.41 -43.14
N THR A 251 8.91 -10.06 -42.14
CA THR A 251 7.98 -9.42 -41.21
C THR A 251 8.72 -8.44 -40.32
N ASP A 252 7.99 -7.46 -39.81
CA ASP A 252 8.45 -6.66 -38.69
C ASP A 252 7.74 -7.13 -37.41
N LEU A 253 8.44 -7.92 -36.60
CA LEU A 253 7.97 -8.42 -35.30
C LEU A 253 8.50 -7.55 -34.14
N SER A 254 8.94 -6.32 -34.41
CA SER A 254 9.54 -5.49 -33.37
C SER A 254 8.56 -5.28 -32.21
N GLY A 255 8.95 -5.65 -31.00
CA GLY A 255 8.10 -5.57 -29.81
C GLY A 255 6.91 -6.55 -29.78
N ALA A 256 6.81 -7.52 -30.70
CA ALA A 256 5.76 -8.53 -30.70
C ALA A 256 5.97 -9.55 -29.58
N ASN A 257 4.88 -10.13 -29.06
CA ASN A 257 4.92 -11.12 -27.99
C ASN A 257 4.63 -12.53 -28.54
N LEU A 258 5.65 -13.38 -28.68
CA LEU A 258 5.53 -14.77 -29.15
C LEU A 258 5.68 -15.79 -28.00
N ASP A 259 5.32 -15.40 -26.78
CA ASP A 259 5.47 -16.22 -25.58
C ASP A 259 4.71 -17.54 -25.70
N GLY A 260 5.43 -18.66 -25.53
CA GLY A 260 4.83 -19.99 -25.61
C GLY A 260 4.34 -20.41 -27.00
N ALA A 261 4.59 -19.63 -28.07
CA ALA A 261 4.17 -19.97 -29.42
C ALA A 261 4.78 -21.29 -29.94
N PHE A 262 4.14 -21.93 -30.90
CA PHE A 262 4.63 -23.15 -31.55
C PHE A 262 5.18 -22.84 -32.93
N MET A 263 6.51 -22.88 -33.11
CA MET A 263 7.15 -22.39 -34.33
C MET A 263 7.79 -23.49 -35.18
N ALA A 264 7.30 -24.73 -35.14
CA ALA A 264 7.94 -25.82 -35.87
C ALA A 264 7.90 -25.57 -37.39
N GLY A 265 9.08 -25.33 -37.98
CA GLY A 265 9.22 -25.06 -39.42
C GLY A 265 8.79 -23.65 -39.85
N ALA A 266 8.55 -22.73 -38.91
CA ALA A 266 8.30 -21.32 -39.22
C ALA A 266 9.50 -20.70 -39.95
N ARG A 267 9.26 -19.74 -40.84
CA ARG A 267 10.32 -19.11 -41.65
C ARG A 267 10.48 -17.64 -41.30
N LEU A 268 11.60 -17.29 -40.67
CA LEU A 268 11.91 -15.92 -40.22
C LEU A 268 12.96 -15.21 -41.08
N ASP A 269 13.19 -15.65 -42.31
CA ASP A 269 14.22 -15.07 -43.18
C ASP A 269 14.00 -13.55 -43.35
N GLY A 270 14.96 -12.75 -42.88
CA GLY A 270 14.92 -11.29 -42.97
C GLY A 270 13.89 -10.60 -42.08
N ALA A 271 13.28 -11.29 -41.12
CA ALA A 271 12.38 -10.68 -40.15
C ALA A 271 13.14 -9.71 -39.21
N GLN A 272 12.47 -8.66 -38.74
CA GLN A 272 12.95 -7.80 -37.65
C GLN A 272 12.35 -8.30 -36.34
N ILE A 273 13.17 -8.47 -35.30
CA ILE A 273 12.77 -9.07 -34.03
C ILE A 273 13.24 -8.28 -32.81
N GLU A 274 13.78 -7.07 -32.96
CA GLU A 274 14.17 -6.22 -31.84
C GLU A 274 13.01 -6.04 -30.86
N GLN A 275 13.28 -6.13 -29.55
CA GLN A 275 12.26 -6.06 -28.49
C GLN A 275 11.19 -7.16 -28.52
N ALA A 276 11.24 -8.12 -29.47
CA ALA A 276 10.29 -9.22 -29.51
C ALA A 276 10.53 -10.21 -28.37
N SER A 277 9.45 -10.80 -27.86
CA SER A 277 9.52 -11.85 -26.86
C SER A 277 9.32 -13.23 -27.46
N PHE A 278 10.22 -14.16 -27.13
CA PHE A 278 10.15 -15.57 -27.48
C PHE A 278 10.18 -16.43 -26.22
N ARG A 279 9.68 -15.94 -25.08
CA ARG A 279 9.80 -16.65 -23.81
C ARG A 279 9.07 -17.98 -23.89
N ARG A 280 9.75 -19.07 -23.51
CA ARG A 280 9.19 -20.44 -23.53
C ARG A 280 8.63 -20.90 -24.88
N THR A 281 9.12 -20.36 -26.00
CA THR A 281 8.65 -20.72 -27.34
C THR A 281 9.03 -22.16 -27.71
N THR A 282 8.06 -22.92 -28.22
CA THR A 282 8.25 -24.32 -28.57
C THR A 282 8.89 -24.48 -29.94
N SER A 283 9.89 -25.35 -30.04
CA SER A 283 10.68 -25.62 -31.26
C SER A 283 11.51 -24.43 -31.77
N LEU A 284 11.72 -23.40 -30.94
CA LEU A 284 12.69 -22.34 -31.24
C LEU A 284 14.10 -22.93 -31.38
N SER A 285 14.86 -22.47 -32.36
CA SER A 285 16.21 -22.95 -32.67
C SER A 285 17.08 -21.82 -33.20
N PHE A 286 18.39 -22.02 -33.19
CA PHE A 286 19.33 -21.04 -33.74
C PHE A 286 19.09 -20.75 -35.23
N GLU A 287 18.59 -21.72 -36.00
CA GLU A 287 18.25 -21.54 -37.42
C GLU A 287 17.15 -20.49 -37.61
N HIS A 288 16.19 -20.39 -36.69
CA HIS A 288 15.15 -19.37 -36.74
C HIS A 288 15.73 -17.96 -36.54
N ILE A 289 16.61 -17.79 -35.55
CA ILE A 289 17.15 -16.46 -35.19
C ILE A 289 18.25 -16.02 -36.15
N SER A 290 19.15 -16.93 -36.56
CA SER A 290 20.31 -16.60 -37.39
C SER A 290 19.97 -16.08 -38.78
N VAL A 291 18.77 -16.36 -39.30
CA VAL A 291 18.30 -15.89 -40.62
C VAL A 291 17.55 -14.56 -40.56
N THR A 292 17.28 -14.02 -39.37
CA THR A 292 16.59 -12.73 -39.18
C THR A 292 17.45 -11.58 -39.68
N ALA A 293 16.82 -10.47 -40.07
CA ALA A 293 17.53 -9.24 -40.39
C ALA A 293 18.27 -8.69 -39.16
N SER A 294 17.64 -8.76 -37.98
CA SER A 294 18.20 -8.30 -36.71
C SER A 294 19.52 -9.00 -36.37
N TYR A 295 19.57 -10.34 -36.46
CA TYR A 295 20.82 -11.11 -36.24
C TYR A 295 21.92 -10.75 -37.25
N GLN A 296 21.56 -10.61 -38.53
CA GLN A 296 22.52 -10.25 -39.59
C GLN A 296 23.06 -8.83 -39.42
N ASN A 297 22.24 -7.93 -38.88
CA ASN A 297 22.61 -6.55 -38.56
C ASN A 297 23.33 -6.41 -37.21
N LYS A 298 23.64 -7.52 -36.54
CA LYS A 298 24.26 -7.54 -35.21
C LYS A 298 23.43 -6.85 -34.12
N SER A 299 22.11 -6.86 -34.25
CA SER A 299 21.16 -6.22 -33.33
C SER A 299 20.17 -7.26 -32.84
N LEU A 300 20.28 -7.67 -31.57
CA LEU A 300 19.26 -8.45 -30.86
C LEU A 300 18.87 -7.70 -29.59
N ARG A 301 18.81 -6.37 -29.68
CA ARG A 301 18.53 -5.48 -28.57
C ARG A 301 17.17 -5.78 -27.98
N ALA A 302 17.13 -5.94 -26.66
CA ALA A 302 15.91 -6.18 -25.89
C ALA A 302 15.07 -7.39 -26.33
N VAL A 303 15.64 -8.33 -27.10
CA VAL A 303 14.94 -9.59 -27.42
C VAL A 303 14.85 -10.42 -26.14
N ASP A 304 13.66 -10.96 -25.85
CA ASP A 304 13.47 -11.89 -24.76
C ASP A 304 13.57 -13.34 -25.26
N LEU A 305 14.61 -14.04 -24.80
CA LEU A 305 14.88 -15.46 -25.05
C LEU A 305 14.80 -16.28 -23.75
N SER A 306 14.22 -15.73 -22.69
CA SER A 306 14.14 -16.35 -21.37
C SER A 306 13.46 -17.73 -21.42
N TYR A 307 13.90 -18.62 -20.54
CA TYR A 307 13.43 -20.01 -20.40
C TYR A 307 13.56 -20.89 -21.66
N ASN A 308 14.28 -20.45 -22.70
CA ASN A 308 14.56 -21.28 -23.88
C ASN A 308 15.82 -22.13 -23.74
N ARG A 309 15.92 -23.11 -24.64
CA ARG A 309 17.15 -23.89 -24.85
C ARG A 309 18.02 -23.20 -25.90
N LEU A 310 19.08 -22.56 -25.43
CA LEU A 310 20.02 -21.78 -26.25
C LEU A 310 21.39 -22.46 -26.30
N ASP A 311 21.43 -23.78 -26.06
CA ASP A 311 22.68 -24.54 -26.03
C ASP A 311 23.41 -24.47 -27.38
N ASP A 312 24.71 -24.18 -27.33
CA ASP A 312 25.60 -24.02 -28.48
C ASP A 312 25.24 -22.90 -29.48
N TRP A 313 24.38 -21.94 -29.09
CA TRP A 313 24.04 -20.81 -29.96
C TRP A 313 25.21 -19.82 -30.13
N ASP A 314 25.29 -19.20 -31.32
CA ASP A 314 26.35 -18.24 -31.65
C ASP A 314 25.84 -16.81 -31.55
N PHE A 315 26.21 -16.11 -30.47
CA PHE A 315 25.92 -14.69 -30.26
C PHE A 315 27.15 -13.80 -30.51
N ARG A 316 28.16 -14.27 -31.25
CA ARG A 316 29.41 -13.51 -31.41
C ARG A 316 29.19 -12.15 -32.08
N GLY A 317 29.71 -11.12 -31.42
CA GLY A 317 29.63 -9.73 -31.89
C GLY A 317 28.20 -9.18 -31.99
N GLN A 318 27.21 -9.82 -31.37
CA GLN A 318 25.83 -9.33 -31.35
C GLN A 318 25.68 -8.21 -30.31
N ASP A 319 24.87 -7.20 -30.62
CA ASP A 319 24.34 -6.28 -29.63
C ASP A 319 23.15 -6.92 -28.91
N LEU A 320 23.38 -7.36 -27.68
CA LEU A 320 22.41 -7.97 -26.77
C LEU A 320 21.96 -6.97 -25.70
N THR A 321 22.17 -5.66 -25.89
CA THR A 321 21.82 -4.64 -24.90
C THR A 321 20.35 -4.78 -24.51
N GLY A 322 20.08 -4.94 -23.21
CA GLY A 322 18.73 -5.10 -22.66
C GLY A 322 18.05 -6.43 -22.98
N ALA A 323 18.71 -7.36 -23.68
CA ALA A 323 18.14 -8.69 -23.96
C ALA A 323 17.88 -9.46 -22.65
N ASN A 324 16.89 -10.36 -22.69
CA ASN A 324 16.53 -11.19 -21.54
C ASN A 324 16.87 -12.66 -21.80
N PHE A 325 17.76 -13.22 -20.98
CA PHE A 325 18.14 -14.63 -20.98
C PHE A 325 17.72 -15.35 -19.70
N GLU A 326 16.87 -14.75 -18.86
CA GLU A 326 16.46 -15.32 -17.58
C GLU A 326 16.13 -16.82 -17.71
N HIS A 327 16.77 -17.65 -16.89
CA HIS A 327 16.60 -19.10 -16.85
C HIS A 327 16.80 -19.84 -18.19
N ALA A 328 17.39 -19.19 -19.20
CA ALA A 328 17.75 -19.84 -20.45
C ALA A 328 18.95 -20.78 -20.28
N ASN A 329 18.98 -21.88 -21.04
CA ASN A 329 20.14 -22.76 -21.07
C ASN A 329 21.18 -22.24 -22.04
N LEU A 330 22.19 -21.52 -21.55
CA LEU A 330 23.31 -20.98 -22.33
C LEU A 330 24.55 -21.91 -22.38
N THR A 331 24.40 -23.19 -22.05
CA THR A 331 25.54 -24.13 -22.05
C THR A 331 26.17 -24.21 -23.45
N GLY A 332 27.46 -23.89 -23.57
CA GLY A 332 28.19 -23.94 -24.85
C GLY A 332 27.93 -22.74 -25.78
N ALA A 333 26.99 -21.86 -25.46
CA ALA A 333 26.72 -20.66 -26.26
C ALA A 333 27.95 -19.73 -26.29
N SER A 334 28.22 -19.16 -27.46
CA SER A 334 29.35 -18.25 -27.66
C SER A 334 28.90 -16.79 -27.57
N LEU A 335 29.36 -16.09 -26.52
CA LEU A 335 29.11 -14.65 -26.29
C LEU A 335 30.33 -13.77 -26.66
N ALA A 336 31.32 -14.34 -27.37
CA ALA A 336 32.56 -13.62 -27.65
C ALA A 336 32.29 -12.31 -28.43
N ASP A 337 32.89 -11.22 -27.94
CA ASP A 337 32.75 -9.87 -28.49
C ASP A 337 31.31 -9.32 -28.52
N ALA A 338 30.35 -9.96 -27.84
CA ALA A 338 28.98 -9.44 -27.74
C ALA A 338 28.92 -8.22 -26.81
N GLU A 339 28.00 -7.29 -27.10
CA GLU A 339 27.64 -6.21 -26.19
C GLU A 339 26.46 -6.66 -25.32
N ILE A 340 26.62 -6.63 -24.00
CA ILE A 340 25.67 -7.19 -23.01
C ILE A 340 25.24 -6.16 -21.95
N ALA A 341 25.31 -4.86 -22.29
CA ALA A 341 24.88 -3.81 -21.37
C ALA A 341 23.41 -4.03 -20.97
N THR A 342 23.11 -3.90 -19.68
CA THR A 342 21.76 -4.10 -19.10
C THR A 342 21.09 -5.43 -19.46
N THR A 343 21.84 -6.47 -19.86
CA THR A 343 21.31 -7.79 -20.18
C THR A 343 20.96 -8.56 -18.90
N ASN A 344 19.87 -9.32 -18.93
CA ASN A 344 19.45 -10.17 -17.82
C ASN A 344 19.92 -11.63 -18.01
N PHE A 345 20.84 -12.09 -17.16
CA PHE A 345 21.31 -13.48 -17.14
C PHE A 345 20.80 -14.30 -15.95
N ARG A 346 19.83 -13.78 -15.18
CA ARG A 346 19.33 -14.41 -13.94
C ARG A 346 19.12 -15.91 -14.09
N GLY A 347 19.73 -16.70 -13.20
CA GLY A 347 19.50 -18.15 -13.12
C GLY A 347 19.91 -18.94 -14.37
N THR A 348 20.75 -18.37 -15.24
CA THR A 348 21.34 -19.08 -16.38
C THR A 348 22.52 -19.95 -15.94
N LYS A 349 22.94 -20.89 -16.80
CA LYS A 349 24.20 -21.63 -16.62
C LYS A 349 25.36 -20.91 -17.32
N LEU A 350 25.50 -19.61 -17.10
CA LEU A 350 26.58 -18.81 -17.66
C LEU A 350 27.89 -19.09 -16.91
N SER A 351 28.97 -19.35 -17.64
CA SER A 351 30.31 -19.49 -17.07
C SER A 351 31.07 -18.17 -17.10
N PHE A 352 32.04 -18.02 -16.19
CA PHE A 352 32.97 -16.87 -16.22
C PHE A 352 33.70 -16.72 -17.55
N ALA A 353 34.12 -17.83 -18.17
CA ALA A 353 34.77 -17.78 -19.48
C ALA A 353 33.87 -17.18 -20.58
N GLN A 354 32.56 -17.46 -20.53
CA GLN A 354 31.59 -16.86 -21.45
C GLN A 354 31.42 -15.36 -21.18
N LEU A 355 31.22 -14.96 -19.92
CA LEU A 355 31.11 -13.54 -19.54
C LEU A 355 32.37 -12.75 -19.93
N ALA A 356 33.56 -13.29 -19.59
CA ALA A 356 34.85 -12.66 -19.86
C ALA A 356 35.17 -12.52 -21.36
N SER A 357 34.52 -13.31 -22.21
CA SER A 357 34.69 -13.23 -23.66
C SER A 357 33.94 -12.07 -24.31
N THR A 358 32.98 -11.45 -23.62
CA THR A 358 32.16 -10.35 -24.16
C THR A 358 32.96 -9.07 -24.38
N ALA A 359 32.53 -8.24 -25.34
CA ALA A 359 33.13 -6.92 -25.56
C ALA A 359 32.95 -6.00 -24.35
N THR A 360 31.78 -6.09 -23.71
CA THR A 360 31.41 -5.33 -22.52
C THR A 360 32.34 -5.60 -21.33
N PHE A 361 32.67 -6.88 -21.06
CA PHE A 361 33.66 -7.24 -20.03
C PHE A 361 35.07 -6.74 -20.36
N GLN A 362 35.50 -6.87 -21.63
CA GLN A 362 36.81 -6.40 -22.09
C GLN A 362 36.96 -4.88 -21.97
N ARG A 363 35.85 -4.13 -22.13
CA ARG A 363 35.77 -2.67 -21.94
C ARG A 363 35.75 -2.25 -20.47
N ARG A 364 35.72 -3.21 -19.54
CA ARG A 364 35.68 -3.00 -18.09
C ARG A 364 34.37 -2.38 -17.58
N ASP A 365 33.25 -2.67 -18.24
CA ASP A 365 31.99 -1.98 -17.95
C ASP A 365 30.80 -2.92 -17.96
N LEU A 366 30.51 -3.53 -16.81
CA LEU A 366 29.38 -4.43 -16.60
C LEU A 366 28.19 -3.71 -15.94
N SER A 367 28.15 -2.37 -15.95
CA SER A 367 27.12 -1.65 -15.20
C SER A 367 25.70 -2.02 -15.64
N GLY A 368 24.80 -2.20 -14.67
CA GLY A 368 23.38 -2.46 -14.90
C GLY A 368 23.03 -3.89 -15.34
N ILE A 369 23.98 -4.81 -15.48
CA ILE A 369 23.66 -6.20 -15.87
C ILE A 369 23.13 -7.00 -14.68
N SER A 370 22.26 -7.98 -14.93
CA SER A 370 21.82 -8.92 -13.89
C SER A 370 22.58 -10.25 -14.02
N LEU A 371 23.35 -10.57 -12.99
CA LEU A 371 24.08 -11.84 -12.82
C LEU A 371 23.50 -12.69 -11.68
N ARG A 372 22.29 -12.35 -11.22
CA ARG A 372 21.54 -12.96 -10.12
C ARG A 372 21.46 -14.49 -10.19
N ASN A 373 21.54 -15.16 -9.04
CA ASN A 373 21.32 -16.61 -8.91
C ASN A 373 22.23 -17.45 -9.83
N ILE A 374 23.51 -17.08 -9.88
CA ILE A 374 24.57 -17.79 -10.60
C ILE A 374 25.74 -18.00 -9.64
N ASN A 375 26.43 -19.13 -9.79
CA ASN A 375 27.67 -19.39 -9.05
C ASN A 375 28.86 -18.71 -9.74
N TRP A 376 29.41 -17.68 -9.11
CA TRP A 376 30.58 -16.92 -9.55
C TRP A 376 31.83 -17.21 -8.70
N SER A 377 31.91 -18.40 -8.10
CA SER A 377 33.10 -18.80 -7.36
C SER A 377 34.35 -18.67 -8.24
N ASP A 378 35.42 -18.10 -7.66
CA ASP A 378 36.71 -17.84 -8.32
C ASP A 378 36.67 -16.90 -9.56
N ALA A 379 35.55 -16.22 -9.81
CA ALA A 379 35.44 -15.27 -10.93
C ALA A 379 36.30 -14.01 -10.71
N ASP A 380 36.92 -13.49 -11.77
CA ASP A 380 37.74 -12.28 -11.71
C ASP A 380 36.98 -11.04 -12.21
N PHE A 381 36.41 -10.28 -11.29
CA PHE A 381 35.76 -8.98 -11.54
C PHE A 381 36.70 -7.79 -11.30
N SER A 382 38.02 -8.01 -11.21
CA SER A 382 38.94 -6.94 -10.89
C SER A 382 38.91 -5.82 -11.93
N ASN A 383 38.94 -4.57 -11.45
CA ASN A 383 38.92 -3.35 -12.25
C ASN A 383 37.66 -3.18 -13.13
N GLN A 384 36.59 -3.94 -12.89
CA GLN A 384 35.31 -3.78 -13.58
C GLN A 384 34.51 -2.63 -12.99
N ASN A 385 33.80 -1.89 -13.83
CA ASN A 385 32.68 -1.08 -13.38
C ASN A 385 31.45 -1.99 -13.19
N LEU A 386 31.04 -2.17 -11.94
CA LEU A 386 29.88 -2.98 -11.53
C LEU A 386 28.73 -2.10 -11.03
N THR A 387 28.74 -0.80 -11.34
CA THR A 387 27.69 0.12 -10.93
C THR A 387 26.31 -0.43 -11.30
N ASP A 388 25.39 -0.49 -10.35
CA ASP A 388 24.03 -1.03 -10.54
C ASP A 388 23.98 -2.48 -11.10
N THR A 389 25.05 -3.27 -10.95
CA THR A 389 25.04 -4.70 -11.29
C THR A 389 24.28 -5.47 -10.21
N ASN A 390 23.44 -6.42 -10.60
CA ASN A 390 22.72 -7.27 -9.66
C ASN A 390 23.44 -8.63 -9.50
N PHE A 391 23.93 -8.88 -8.28
CA PHE A 391 24.52 -10.12 -7.79
C PHE A 391 23.63 -10.84 -6.76
N GLU A 392 22.36 -10.46 -6.60
CA GLU A 392 21.43 -11.06 -5.64
C GLU A 392 21.46 -12.61 -5.74
N ASP A 393 21.36 -13.30 -4.61
CA ASP A 393 21.39 -14.78 -4.54
C ASP A 393 22.62 -15.46 -5.19
N THR A 394 23.76 -14.75 -5.37
CA THR A 394 24.95 -15.34 -5.99
C THR A 394 25.94 -15.93 -5.00
N ILE A 395 26.68 -16.95 -5.46
CA ILE A 395 27.82 -17.50 -4.71
C ILE A 395 29.10 -16.82 -5.21
N LEU A 396 29.79 -16.12 -4.30
CA LEU A 396 30.96 -15.28 -4.58
C LEU A 396 32.25 -15.81 -3.95
N VAL A 397 32.30 -17.08 -3.50
CA VAL A 397 33.46 -17.66 -2.83
C VAL A 397 34.72 -17.55 -3.71
N GLY A 398 35.74 -16.84 -3.23
CA GLY A 398 37.01 -16.66 -3.96
C GLY A 398 36.95 -15.68 -5.14
N ALA A 399 35.80 -15.06 -5.41
CA ALA A 399 35.68 -14.05 -6.47
C ALA A 399 36.55 -12.81 -6.15
N ASN A 400 37.20 -12.28 -7.18
CA ASN A 400 38.13 -11.14 -7.07
C ASN A 400 37.44 -9.83 -7.47
N PHE A 401 37.26 -8.92 -6.51
CA PHE A 401 36.67 -7.59 -6.72
C PHE A 401 37.71 -6.45 -6.66
N GLN A 402 39.01 -6.77 -6.75
CA GLN A 402 40.08 -5.79 -6.61
C GLN A 402 39.89 -4.60 -7.57
N ASN A 403 39.82 -3.38 -7.02
CA ASN A 403 39.60 -2.12 -7.73
C ASN A 403 38.29 -2.05 -8.54
N ALA A 404 37.32 -2.92 -8.28
CA ALA A 404 36.00 -2.81 -8.92
C ALA A 404 35.24 -1.58 -8.39
N ILE A 405 34.37 -0.99 -9.21
CA ILE A 405 33.43 0.06 -8.78
C ILE A 405 32.10 -0.61 -8.47
N VAL A 406 31.62 -0.52 -7.23
CA VAL A 406 30.43 -1.24 -6.73
C VAL A 406 29.32 -0.33 -6.19
N THR A 407 29.31 0.93 -6.59
CA THR A 407 28.24 1.88 -6.20
C THR A 407 26.91 1.42 -6.80
N GLY A 408 25.85 1.32 -6.02
CA GLY A 408 24.56 0.81 -6.50
C GLY A 408 24.51 -0.69 -6.79
N THR A 409 25.61 -1.42 -6.61
CA THR A 409 25.63 -2.87 -6.82
C THR A 409 24.76 -3.56 -5.79
N ASP A 410 24.04 -4.57 -6.24
CA ASP A 410 23.13 -5.34 -5.40
C ASP A 410 23.78 -6.67 -5.00
N PHE A 411 24.06 -6.82 -3.71
CA PHE A 411 24.70 -7.98 -3.10
C PHE A 411 23.78 -8.73 -2.13
N GLU A 412 22.47 -8.47 -2.14
CA GLU A 412 21.49 -9.15 -1.29
C GLU A 412 21.65 -10.67 -1.34
N ASP A 413 21.60 -11.31 -0.17
CA ASP A 413 21.71 -12.77 -0.03
C ASP A 413 22.94 -13.41 -0.72
N THR A 414 24.06 -12.68 -0.79
CA THR A 414 25.32 -13.21 -1.34
C THR A 414 26.28 -13.73 -0.29
N THR A 415 27.31 -14.47 -0.75
CA THR A 415 28.45 -14.87 0.09
C THR A 415 29.58 -13.83 0.11
N LEU A 416 29.29 -12.55 -0.06
CA LEU A 416 30.29 -11.48 -0.06
C LEU A 416 31.01 -11.41 1.29
N THR A 417 32.32 -11.17 1.27
CA THR A 417 33.14 -11.01 2.47
C THR A 417 33.68 -9.59 2.61
N ALA A 418 34.04 -9.22 3.83
CA ALA A 418 34.73 -7.97 4.15
C ALA A 418 35.96 -7.74 3.25
N GLU A 419 36.83 -8.75 3.10
CA GLU A 419 38.03 -8.66 2.26
C GLU A 419 37.70 -8.33 0.80
N GLN A 420 36.64 -8.93 0.25
CA GLN A 420 36.18 -8.66 -1.10
C GLN A 420 35.68 -7.23 -1.25
N LEU A 421 34.82 -6.76 -0.34
CA LEU A 421 34.32 -5.38 -0.36
C LEU A 421 35.47 -4.36 -0.19
N TYR A 422 36.39 -4.60 0.74
CA TYR A 422 37.51 -3.68 1.03
C TYR A 422 38.51 -3.57 -0.11
N SER A 423 38.60 -4.60 -0.95
CA SER A 423 39.45 -4.60 -2.14
C SER A 423 38.94 -3.67 -3.26
N THR A 424 37.67 -3.22 -3.19
CA THR A 424 37.04 -2.41 -4.24
C THR A 424 37.57 -0.98 -4.31
N ALA A 425 37.49 -0.38 -5.50
CA ALA A 425 37.79 1.04 -5.68
C ALA A 425 36.75 1.93 -4.98
N SER A 426 35.50 1.50 -4.93
CA SER A 426 34.41 2.20 -4.22
C SER A 426 34.68 2.32 -2.71
N TYR A 427 35.08 1.23 -2.05
CA TYR A 427 35.44 1.26 -0.63
C TYR A 427 36.65 2.17 -0.36
N ALA A 428 37.70 2.08 -1.20
CA ALA A 428 38.88 2.95 -1.10
C ALA A 428 38.53 4.44 -1.30
N ALA A 429 37.54 4.73 -2.15
CA ALA A 429 37.01 6.07 -2.40
C ALA A 429 36.00 6.55 -1.33
N ARG A 430 35.65 5.71 -0.35
CA ARG A 430 34.61 5.94 0.65
C ARG A 430 33.22 6.17 0.04
N ASN A 431 32.92 5.53 -1.07
CA ASN A 431 31.68 5.71 -1.81
C ASN A 431 30.97 4.38 -2.06
N LEU A 432 30.08 4.01 -1.14
CA LEU A 432 29.20 2.84 -1.20
C LEU A 432 27.72 3.27 -1.34
N GLN A 433 27.47 4.44 -1.94
CA GLN A 433 26.10 4.93 -2.11
C GLN A 433 25.26 3.91 -2.89
N ARG A 434 23.97 3.81 -2.53
CA ARG A 434 22.98 2.94 -3.18
C ARG A 434 23.27 1.44 -3.17
N ILE A 435 24.35 0.98 -2.53
CA ILE A 435 24.67 -0.45 -2.47
C ILE A 435 23.53 -1.19 -1.76
N ASN A 436 23.10 -2.34 -2.29
CA ASN A 436 22.18 -3.23 -1.57
C ASN A 436 23.02 -4.30 -0.85
N LEU A 437 22.88 -4.31 0.47
CA LEU A 437 23.51 -5.22 1.42
C LEU A 437 22.46 -5.85 2.37
N GLU A 438 21.19 -5.93 1.92
CA GLU A 438 20.10 -6.60 2.65
C GLU A 438 20.47 -8.06 2.98
N ASP A 439 20.10 -8.50 4.18
CA ASP A 439 20.31 -9.85 4.71
C ASP A 439 21.78 -10.34 4.85
N LEU A 440 22.81 -9.53 4.56
CA LEU A 440 24.20 -9.95 4.76
C LEU A 440 24.61 -10.03 6.23
N ASP A 441 25.44 -11.05 6.54
CA ASP A 441 26.22 -11.09 7.77
C ASP A 441 27.51 -10.27 7.66
N MET A 442 27.45 -9.05 8.18
CA MET A 442 28.54 -8.09 8.25
C MET A 442 29.11 -7.95 9.67
N THR A 443 28.99 -8.99 10.49
CA THR A 443 29.49 -8.98 11.88
C THR A 443 30.96 -8.58 11.93
N GLY A 444 31.27 -7.52 12.68
CA GLY A 444 32.64 -7.04 12.89
C GLY A 444 33.30 -6.33 11.71
N TRP A 445 32.55 -5.99 10.65
CA TRP A 445 33.11 -5.29 9.49
C TRP A 445 33.51 -3.84 9.84
N ASP A 446 34.62 -3.36 9.27
CA ASP A 446 35.01 -1.95 9.27
C ASP A 446 34.42 -1.23 8.04
N LEU A 447 33.47 -0.34 8.28
CA LEU A 447 32.87 0.59 7.32
C LEU A 447 33.15 2.04 7.71
N SER A 448 34.26 2.30 8.42
CA SER A 448 34.59 3.63 8.92
C SER A 448 34.73 4.65 7.78
N GLY A 449 34.02 5.77 7.90
CA GLY A 449 34.04 6.90 6.99
C GLY A 449 33.37 6.66 5.64
N GLN A 450 32.66 5.54 5.46
CA GLN A 450 32.00 5.21 4.19
C GLN A 450 30.73 6.05 3.98
N ASP A 451 30.51 6.51 2.75
CA ASP A 451 29.25 7.10 2.31
C ASP A 451 28.31 6.00 1.82
N LEU A 452 27.32 5.66 2.64
CA LEU A 452 26.27 4.64 2.44
C LEU A 452 24.90 5.30 2.20
N ARG A 453 24.87 6.53 1.68
CA ARG A 453 23.59 7.19 1.38
C ARG A 453 22.77 6.37 0.39
N GLN A 454 21.47 6.26 0.67
CA GLN A 454 20.51 5.46 -0.11
C GLN A 454 20.87 3.98 -0.22
N ALA A 455 21.78 3.46 0.61
CA ALA A 455 22.05 2.03 0.67
C ALA A 455 20.83 1.27 1.22
N ASP A 456 20.70 0.01 0.83
CA ASP A 456 19.76 -0.91 1.46
C ASP A 456 20.53 -1.84 2.41
N LEU A 457 20.15 -1.82 3.69
CA LEU A 457 20.75 -2.56 4.79
C LEU A 457 19.65 -3.25 5.62
N LYS A 458 18.45 -3.37 5.06
CA LYS A 458 17.32 -4.00 5.75
C LYS A 458 17.70 -5.42 6.18
N ASP A 459 17.30 -5.79 7.39
CA ASP A 459 17.57 -7.12 8.00
C ASP A 459 19.07 -7.53 8.10
N ALA A 460 20.01 -6.67 7.70
CA ALA A 460 21.44 -6.98 7.72
C ALA A 460 21.99 -7.10 9.15
N ASN A 461 22.99 -7.96 9.34
CA ASN A 461 23.67 -8.14 10.62
C ASN A 461 24.99 -7.35 10.65
N LEU A 462 24.96 -6.17 11.24
CA LEU A 462 26.10 -5.28 11.52
C LEU A 462 26.60 -5.37 12.97
N SER A 463 26.32 -6.48 13.68
CA SER A 463 26.74 -6.59 15.08
C SER A 463 28.26 -6.48 15.22
N SER A 464 28.72 -5.73 16.22
CA SER A 464 30.14 -5.42 16.48
C SER A 464 30.88 -4.72 15.32
N ALA A 465 30.18 -4.22 14.30
CA ALA A 465 30.80 -3.50 13.18
C ALA A 465 31.41 -2.16 13.63
N ILE A 466 32.45 -1.70 12.92
CA ILE A 466 33.09 -0.40 13.12
C ILE A 466 32.54 0.56 12.07
N LEU A 467 31.69 1.49 12.49
CA LEU A 467 30.91 2.40 11.64
C LEU A 467 31.29 3.87 11.88
N ARG A 468 32.51 4.12 12.37
CA ARG A 468 32.96 5.46 12.76
C ARG A 468 32.90 6.43 11.58
N ASP A 469 32.34 7.62 11.75
CA ASP A 469 32.20 8.64 10.70
C ASP A 469 31.42 8.19 9.44
N ALA A 470 30.69 7.06 9.48
CA ALA A 470 29.92 6.57 8.33
C ALA A 470 28.63 7.38 8.11
N VAL A 471 28.16 7.48 6.86
CA VAL A 471 26.99 8.28 6.49
C VAL A 471 25.90 7.42 5.87
N PHE A 472 24.73 7.33 6.52
CA PHE A 472 23.57 6.52 6.13
C PHE A 472 22.35 7.36 5.75
N THR A 473 22.52 8.63 5.37
CA THR A 473 21.36 9.48 5.01
C THR A 473 20.52 8.82 3.91
N ASP A 474 19.21 8.69 4.15
CA ASP A 474 18.23 8.01 3.28
C ASP A 474 18.51 6.51 3.03
N ALA A 475 19.36 5.85 3.82
CA ALA A 475 19.55 4.41 3.73
C ALA A 475 18.36 3.66 4.37
N ASP A 476 17.96 2.52 3.82
CA ASP A 476 17.03 1.62 4.51
C ASP A 476 17.79 0.81 5.55
N MET A 477 17.48 1.01 6.82
CA MET A 477 18.13 0.35 7.96
C MET A 477 17.08 -0.33 8.85
N ARG A 478 15.92 -0.69 8.29
CA ARG A 478 14.85 -1.36 9.06
C ARG A 478 15.32 -2.74 9.50
N PHE A 479 15.03 -3.08 10.75
CA PHE A 479 15.37 -4.38 11.35
C PHE A 479 16.87 -4.75 11.37
N VAL A 480 17.75 -3.79 11.08
CA VAL A 480 19.21 -4.01 11.10
C VAL A 480 19.69 -4.35 12.51
N ASN A 481 20.60 -5.32 12.64
CA ASN A 481 21.26 -5.61 13.90
C ASN A 481 22.58 -4.84 14.01
N LEU A 482 22.61 -3.80 14.84
CA LEU A 482 23.77 -2.97 15.16
C LEU A 482 24.32 -3.25 16.56
N SER A 483 23.99 -4.40 17.16
CA SER A 483 24.37 -4.69 18.54
C SER A 483 25.89 -4.70 18.73
N GLY A 484 26.40 -3.94 19.70
CA GLY A 484 27.82 -3.77 19.97
C GLY A 484 28.59 -2.98 18.90
N ALA A 485 27.92 -2.40 17.89
CA ALA A 485 28.57 -1.65 16.84
C ALA A 485 29.13 -0.31 17.34
N ASP A 486 30.18 0.18 16.69
CA ASP A 486 30.82 1.45 17.00
C ASP A 486 30.40 2.53 16.00
N LEU A 487 29.41 3.33 16.38
CA LEU A 487 28.78 4.37 15.57
C LEU A 487 29.34 5.77 15.86
N THR A 488 30.54 5.86 16.44
CA THR A 488 31.14 7.16 16.81
C THR A 488 31.13 8.12 15.61
N ASN A 489 30.54 9.30 15.73
CA ASN A 489 30.36 10.30 14.66
C ASN A 489 29.56 9.84 13.41
N ALA A 490 28.88 8.70 13.45
CA ALA A 490 28.07 8.24 12.31
C ALA A 490 26.83 9.14 12.12
N HIS A 491 26.38 9.27 10.88
CA HIS A 491 25.14 9.96 10.51
C HIS A 491 24.09 8.92 10.11
N LEU A 492 23.14 8.64 11.00
CA LEU A 492 22.17 7.56 10.80
C LEU A 492 20.97 7.97 9.94
N SER A 493 20.31 6.96 9.37
CA SER A 493 19.10 7.13 8.57
C SER A 493 17.87 7.39 9.43
N GLN A 494 16.85 7.99 8.84
CA GLN A 494 15.49 8.07 9.39
C GLN A 494 14.72 6.75 9.30
N TRP A 495 15.18 5.78 8.50
CA TRP A 495 14.51 4.49 8.29
C TRP A 495 15.12 3.38 9.15
N MET A 496 15.09 3.54 10.48
CA MET A 496 15.66 2.56 11.44
C MET A 496 14.61 1.77 12.25
N ARG A 497 13.37 1.69 11.77
CA ARG A 497 12.30 0.97 12.50
C ARG A 497 12.71 -0.48 12.76
N GLY A 498 12.69 -0.89 14.03
CA GLY A 498 13.04 -2.25 14.45
C GLY A 498 14.54 -2.54 14.51
N ALA A 499 15.41 -1.54 14.31
CA ALA A 499 16.85 -1.70 14.44
C ALA A 499 17.25 -2.01 15.91
N ASP A 500 18.24 -2.88 16.07
CA ASP A 500 18.81 -3.24 17.38
C ASP A 500 20.19 -2.60 17.59
N LEU A 501 20.29 -1.60 18.45
CA LEU A 501 21.54 -0.94 18.82
C LEU A 501 22.04 -1.37 20.21
N THR A 502 21.66 -2.56 20.69
CA THR A 502 22.02 -3.04 22.02
C THR A 502 23.53 -3.04 22.21
N GLY A 503 24.04 -2.32 23.22
CA GLY A 503 25.47 -2.23 23.50
C GLY A 503 26.30 -1.43 22.49
N ALA A 504 25.67 -0.73 21.53
CA ALA A 504 26.37 0.09 20.56
C ALA A 504 27.02 1.33 21.21
N THR A 505 28.11 1.83 20.61
CA THR A 505 28.76 3.09 21.01
C THR A 505 28.23 4.23 20.15
N LEU A 506 27.58 5.23 20.76
CA LEU A 506 26.87 6.32 20.07
C LEU A 506 27.52 7.70 20.25
N MET A 507 28.83 7.74 20.52
CA MET A 507 29.53 9.00 20.83
C MET A 507 29.46 9.97 19.64
N SER A 508 28.84 11.13 19.84
CA SER A 508 28.66 12.17 18.79
C SER A 508 27.96 11.69 17.51
N THR A 509 27.17 10.61 17.59
CA THR A 509 26.35 10.10 16.49
C THR A 509 25.17 11.05 16.22
N VAL A 510 24.87 11.31 14.95
CA VAL A 510 23.66 12.04 14.55
C VAL A 510 22.54 11.02 14.36
N LEU A 511 21.59 11.02 15.29
CA LEU A 511 20.38 10.18 15.25
C LEU A 511 19.25 10.95 14.55
N VAL A 512 18.45 10.25 13.74
CA VAL A 512 17.26 10.80 13.08
C VAL A 512 16.13 9.79 13.29
N ASP A 513 15.07 10.19 14.00
CA ASP A 513 13.88 9.37 14.33
C ASP A 513 14.17 8.10 15.16
N LEU A 514 13.75 8.10 16.43
CA LEU A 514 13.99 6.99 17.39
C LEU A 514 12.77 6.09 17.61
N ARG A 515 11.71 6.22 16.82
CA ARG A 515 10.48 5.44 17.02
C ARG A 515 10.73 3.95 16.77
N ASN A 516 10.43 3.12 17.77
CA ASN A 516 10.62 1.66 17.72
C ASN A 516 12.07 1.20 17.47
N VAL A 517 13.04 1.91 18.06
CA VAL A 517 14.47 1.56 18.06
C VAL A 517 14.86 0.96 19.43
N ILE A 518 15.66 -0.10 19.44
CA ILE A 518 16.12 -0.76 20.68
C ILE A 518 17.51 -0.22 21.06
N LEU A 519 17.66 0.33 22.26
CA LEU A 519 18.90 1.00 22.74
C LEU A 519 19.44 0.38 24.05
N THR A 520 19.13 -0.87 24.37
CA THR A 520 19.51 -1.48 25.65
C THR A 520 21.03 -1.43 25.88
N ALA A 521 21.48 -0.91 27.02
CA ALA A 521 22.90 -0.79 27.38
C ALA A 521 23.80 -0.08 26.33
N ALA A 522 23.24 0.78 25.48
CA ALA A 522 24.02 1.59 24.55
C ALA A 522 24.84 2.64 25.34
N THR A 523 26.10 2.84 24.95
CA THR A 523 26.95 3.85 25.58
C THR A 523 26.88 5.16 24.81
N ALA A 524 25.96 6.03 25.23
CA ALA A 524 25.81 7.38 24.71
C ALA A 524 26.54 8.40 25.59
N HIS A 525 27.87 8.33 25.66
CA HIS A 525 28.62 9.43 26.30
C HIS A 525 28.76 10.60 25.32
N GLY A 526 28.23 11.77 25.70
CA GLY A 526 28.45 13.02 24.98
C GLY A 526 27.53 13.26 23.78
N LEU A 527 26.34 12.66 23.74
CA LEU A 527 25.24 13.21 22.92
C LEU A 527 24.83 14.55 23.55
N THR A 528 24.91 15.64 22.80
CA THR A 528 24.40 16.93 23.27
C THR A 528 22.88 16.95 23.12
N ALA A 529 22.20 17.72 23.97
CA ALA A 529 20.75 17.88 23.85
C ALA A 529 20.37 18.32 22.42
N GLU A 530 21.16 19.19 21.77
CA GLU A 530 20.97 19.63 20.37
C GLU A 530 21.00 18.51 19.32
N GLN A 531 21.72 17.41 19.58
CA GLN A 531 21.79 16.24 18.69
C GLN A 531 20.56 15.32 18.82
N VAL A 532 19.89 15.34 19.98
CA VAL A 532 18.60 14.66 20.19
C VAL A 532 17.43 15.57 19.75
N TYR A 533 17.54 16.89 19.90
CA TYR A 533 16.56 17.90 19.47
C TYR A 533 16.27 17.91 17.95
N ALA A 534 17.19 17.39 17.12
CA ALA A 534 17.08 17.39 15.67
C ALA A 534 16.25 16.23 15.08
N THR A 535 15.78 15.28 15.91
CA THR A 535 14.91 14.20 15.46
C THR A 535 13.47 14.69 15.28
N SER A 536 12.78 14.23 14.23
CA SER A 536 11.35 14.51 14.01
C SER A 536 10.47 14.10 15.20
N SER A 537 10.87 13.08 15.97
CA SER A 537 10.18 12.63 17.19
C SER A 537 10.14 13.68 18.30
N TYR A 538 11.09 14.63 18.34
CA TYR A 538 11.09 15.71 19.33
C TYR A 538 9.97 16.73 19.06
N GLN A 539 9.53 16.90 17.81
CA GLN A 539 8.44 17.82 17.46
C GLN A 539 7.04 17.28 17.79
N ASP A 540 6.90 15.96 17.99
CA ASP A 540 5.64 15.28 18.33
C ASP A 540 5.46 15.01 19.84
N GLU A 541 6.31 15.59 20.70
CA GLU A 541 6.26 15.46 22.18
C GLU A 541 6.23 13.99 22.68
N SER A 542 6.51 12.95 21.87
CA SER A 542 6.19 11.54 22.20
C SER A 542 7.30 10.51 21.92
N MET A 543 7.70 9.78 22.97
CA MET A 543 8.60 8.63 23.00
C MET A 543 7.80 7.35 23.27
N LEU A 544 7.24 6.76 22.20
CA LEU A 544 6.38 5.58 22.26
C LEU A 544 7.22 4.28 22.21
N PHE A 545 6.98 3.35 23.14
CA PHE A 545 7.55 1.99 23.17
C PHE A 545 9.09 1.91 23.20
N VAL A 546 9.77 2.98 23.61
CA VAL A 546 11.23 3.03 23.62
C VAL A 546 11.81 2.21 24.77
N THR A 547 12.84 1.40 24.50
CA THR A 547 13.59 0.65 25.53
C THR A 547 14.95 1.32 25.79
N LEU A 548 15.06 2.00 26.93
CA LEU A 548 16.24 2.66 27.47
C LEU A 548 16.72 2.01 28.78
N ALA A 549 16.28 0.79 29.09
CA ALA A 549 16.69 0.09 30.31
C ALA A 549 18.23 -0.03 30.42
N ASP A 550 18.73 0.07 31.65
CA ASP A 550 20.14 -0.06 32.03
C ASP A 550 21.09 0.97 31.36
N ASN A 551 20.57 2.04 30.75
CA ASN A 551 21.38 3.08 30.08
C ASN A 551 21.82 4.21 31.04
N ASP A 552 22.98 4.84 30.76
CA ASP A 552 23.36 6.12 31.40
C ASP A 552 22.84 7.31 30.58
N LEU A 553 21.79 7.94 31.10
CA LEU A 553 21.06 9.09 30.55
C LEU A 553 21.29 10.36 31.41
N SER A 554 22.40 10.42 32.14
CA SER A 554 22.69 11.56 33.03
C SER A 554 22.78 12.88 32.26
N GLU A 555 22.24 13.97 32.81
CA GLU A 555 22.22 15.35 32.24
C GLU A 555 21.36 15.52 30.97
N TRP A 556 20.59 14.50 30.58
CA TRP A 556 19.72 14.61 29.39
C TRP A 556 18.55 15.56 29.62
N ASN A 557 18.10 16.21 28.55
CA ASN A 557 16.89 17.04 28.59
C ASN A 557 15.70 16.33 27.94
N PHE A 558 14.75 15.92 28.78
CA PHE A 558 13.46 15.32 28.42
C PHE A 558 12.28 16.21 28.79
N SER A 559 12.48 17.53 28.94
CA SER A 559 11.40 18.43 29.32
C SER A 559 10.21 18.32 28.36
N ASN A 560 8.98 18.23 28.90
CA ASN A 560 7.72 18.10 28.17
C ASN A 560 7.55 16.84 27.28
N GLN A 561 8.39 15.82 27.44
CA GLN A 561 8.28 14.58 26.66
C GLN A 561 7.25 13.60 27.26
N LEU A 562 6.49 12.92 26.40
CA LEU A 562 5.59 11.82 26.75
C LEU A 562 6.30 10.47 26.54
N PHE A 563 6.60 9.76 27.61
CA PHE A 563 7.01 8.36 27.59
C PHE A 563 5.77 7.48 27.70
N TYR A 564 5.46 6.74 26.65
CA TYR A 564 4.30 5.83 26.64
C TYR A 564 4.76 4.39 26.42
N ALA A 565 4.42 3.49 27.34
CA ALA A 565 4.73 2.07 27.28
C ALA A 565 6.22 1.75 27.01
N GLY A 566 7.12 2.63 27.45
CA GLY A 566 8.57 2.43 27.33
C GLY A 566 9.16 1.65 28.50
N ASP A 567 10.46 1.36 28.43
CA ASP A 567 11.22 0.69 29.48
C ASP A 567 12.47 1.49 29.83
N LEU A 568 12.53 2.01 31.05
CA LEU A 568 13.63 2.79 31.62
C LEU A 568 14.17 2.10 32.90
N ARG A 569 13.94 0.80 33.07
CA ARG A 569 14.37 0.07 34.26
C ARG A 569 15.88 0.20 34.46
N ASN A 570 16.30 0.50 35.69
CA ASN A 570 17.70 0.72 36.06
C ASN A 570 18.44 1.81 35.25
N ALA A 571 17.74 2.62 34.46
CA ALA A 571 18.38 3.72 33.74
C ALA A 571 18.91 4.77 34.73
N LYS A 572 20.04 5.39 34.42
CA LYS A 572 20.63 6.45 35.24
C LYS A 572 20.29 7.81 34.65
N LEU A 573 19.39 8.54 35.29
CA LEU A 573 18.91 9.87 34.92
C LEU A 573 19.51 10.96 35.81
N THR A 574 20.75 10.77 36.30
CA THR A 574 21.37 11.72 37.23
C THR A 574 21.47 13.11 36.60
N GLY A 575 20.92 14.15 37.22
CA GLY A 575 20.95 15.52 36.68
C GLY A 575 20.07 15.77 35.45
N ALA A 576 19.25 14.80 35.03
CA ALA A 576 18.40 14.96 33.85
C ALA A 576 17.29 16.02 34.07
N ASN A 577 16.97 16.80 33.04
CA ASN A 577 15.83 17.71 33.03
C ASN A 577 14.57 16.96 32.56
N LEU A 578 13.66 16.66 33.48
CA LEU A 578 12.36 16.01 33.26
C LEU A 578 11.19 17.01 33.43
N THR A 579 11.42 18.32 33.43
CA THR A 579 10.38 19.32 33.69
C THR A 579 9.21 19.18 32.71
N GLY A 580 7.98 18.94 33.19
CA GLY A 580 6.81 18.74 32.33
C GLY A 580 6.72 17.37 31.64
N ALA A 581 7.67 16.46 31.86
CA ALA A 581 7.66 15.13 31.25
C ALA A 581 6.48 14.29 31.78
N THR A 582 5.90 13.44 30.93
CA THR A 582 4.78 12.56 31.28
C THR A 582 5.18 11.10 31.03
N PHE A 583 4.99 10.24 32.03
CA PHE A 583 5.25 8.80 31.93
C PHE A 583 3.94 8.04 32.07
N VAL A 584 3.55 7.27 31.05
CA VAL A 584 2.32 6.46 31.03
C VAL A 584 2.71 5.02 30.71
N GLY A 585 2.40 4.08 31.61
CA GLY A 585 2.69 2.65 31.39
C GLY A 585 4.17 2.32 31.19
N THR A 586 5.07 3.23 31.57
CA THR A 586 6.52 3.11 31.36
C THR A 586 7.16 2.43 32.57
N ALA A 587 8.03 1.44 32.33
CA ALA A 587 8.71 0.73 33.40
C ALA A 587 9.87 1.57 33.97
N LEU A 588 9.74 2.04 35.21
CA LEU A 588 10.74 2.90 35.88
C LEU A 588 11.50 2.21 37.03
N SER A 589 11.29 0.91 37.25
CA SER A 589 11.86 0.25 38.43
C SER A 589 13.40 0.31 38.42
N GLY A 590 13.98 0.71 39.56
CA GLY A 590 15.44 0.84 39.71
C GLY A 590 16.08 2.08 39.08
N VAL A 591 15.30 2.99 38.49
CA VAL A 591 15.83 4.23 37.88
C VAL A 591 16.57 5.11 38.90
N ASP A 592 17.69 5.73 38.52
CA ASP A 592 18.42 6.70 39.35
C ASP A 592 18.05 8.13 38.94
N LEU A 593 17.25 8.81 39.76
CA LEU A 593 16.79 10.20 39.56
C LEU A 593 17.61 11.22 40.37
N THR A 594 18.80 10.86 40.86
CA THR A 594 19.62 11.77 41.68
C THR A 594 19.86 13.09 40.95
N ASP A 595 19.59 14.23 41.59
CA ASP A 595 19.72 15.57 41.02
C ASP A 595 18.88 15.87 39.75
N ALA A 596 17.95 14.99 39.35
CA ALA A 596 17.05 15.26 38.23
C ALA A 596 16.04 16.37 38.56
N ASP A 597 15.62 17.17 37.55
CA ASP A 597 14.57 18.18 37.69
C ASP A 597 13.23 17.63 37.21
N VAL A 598 12.26 17.44 38.10
CA VAL A 598 10.96 16.80 37.84
C VAL A 598 9.78 17.77 38.00
N GLU A 599 10.01 19.08 38.07
CA GLU A 599 8.93 20.07 38.22
C GLU A 599 7.87 19.91 37.12
N TYR A 600 6.59 20.02 37.48
CA TYR A 600 5.45 19.85 36.56
C TYR A 600 5.36 18.49 35.84
N SER A 601 6.14 17.48 36.25
CA SER A 601 6.13 16.16 35.61
C SER A 601 4.97 15.28 36.09
N ARG A 602 4.51 14.39 35.20
CA ARG A 602 3.46 13.40 35.46
C ARG A 602 4.07 12.01 35.55
N LEU A 603 4.25 11.54 36.78
CA LEU A 603 4.83 10.24 37.11
C LEU A 603 3.73 9.20 37.37
N LEU A 604 2.87 8.93 36.37
CA LEU A 604 1.81 7.91 36.48
C LEU A 604 2.38 6.50 36.41
N VAL A 605 2.89 6.01 37.53
CA VAL A 605 3.39 4.64 37.59
C VAL A 605 2.74 3.88 38.75
N PRO A 606 2.56 2.55 38.62
CA PRO A 606 2.16 1.71 39.74
C PRO A 606 3.09 1.93 40.93
N GLU A 607 2.56 1.78 42.14
CA GLU A 607 3.25 2.06 43.42
C GLU A 607 4.63 1.36 43.56
N GLU A 608 4.85 0.26 42.84
CA GLU A 608 6.08 -0.53 42.85
C GLU A 608 7.19 -0.02 41.91
N ALA A 609 6.91 0.95 41.04
CA ALA A 609 7.82 1.38 39.97
C ALA A 609 8.73 2.56 40.35
N LEU A 610 8.29 3.46 41.25
CA LEU A 610 9.09 4.59 41.73
C LEU A 610 8.89 4.78 43.25
N THR A 611 9.98 4.83 44.01
CA THR A 611 9.93 4.93 45.48
C THR A 611 10.02 6.38 45.97
N TRP A 612 9.43 6.66 47.14
CA TRP A 612 9.61 7.94 47.83
C TRP A 612 11.09 8.31 48.03
N GLU A 613 11.96 7.32 48.26
CA GLU A 613 13.41 7.55 48.40
C GLU A 613 14.08 8.03 47.11
N GLN A 614 13.65 7.52 45.95
CA GLN A 614 14.12 7.99 44.65
C GLN A 614 13.68 9.43 44.38
N LEU A 615 12.43 9.79 44.70
CA LEU A 615 11.97 11.18 44.57
C LEU A 615 12.78 12.12 45.47
N MET A 616 13.07 11.72 46.72
CA MET A 616 13.84 12.55 47.65
C MET A 616 15.24 12.90 47.13
N LYS A 617 15.80 12.11 46.19
CA LYS A 617 17.12 12.36 45.60
C LYS A 617 17.08 13.34 44.42
N THR A 618 15.91 13.70 43.90
CA THR A 618 15.76 14.68 42.81
C THR A 618 16.21 16.08 43.24
N ALA A 619 16.72 16.88 42.30
CA ALA A 619 17.06 18.28 42.57
C ALA A 619 15.82 19.09 42.98
N THR A 620 14.66 18.79 42.39
CA THR A 620 13.36 19.40 42.71
C THR A 620 13.02 19.22 44.19
N PHE A 621 13.05 17.97 44.71
CA PHE A 621 12.75 17.71 46.12
C PHE A 621 13.80 18.33 47.06
N GLN A 622 15.09 18.32 46.70
CA GLN A 622 16.16 18.93 47.51
C GLN A 622 16.01 20.45 47.65
N ARG A 623 15.41 21.13 46.65
CA ARG A 623 15.02 22.55 46.73
C ARG A 623 13.75 22.79 47.56
N ARG A 624 13.18 21.75 48.17
CA ARG A 624 11.88 21.74 48.86
C ARG A 624 10.73 22.16 47.93
N SER A 625 10.79 21.78 46.65
CA SER A 625 9.74 22.02 45.65
C SER A 625 9.26 20.71 45.05
N LEU A 626 7.97 20.58 44.86
CA LEU A 626 7.27 19.56 44.06
C LEU A 626 6.16 20.26 43.26
N GLU A 627 6.44 21.47 42.82
CA GLU A 627 5.48 22.30 42.11
C GLU A 627 4.98 21.59 40.84
N GLY A 628 3.66 21.55 40.66
CA GLY A 628 3.01 20.95 39.50
C GLY A 628 3.18 19.43 39.34
N VAL A 629 3.86 18.76 40.27
CA VAL A 629 4.11 17.31 40.18
C VAL A 629 2.83 16.55 40.50
N GLU A 630 2.58 15.49 39.76
CA GLU A 630 1.46 14.58 39.98
C GLU A 630 1.87 13.44 40.94
N LEU A 631 1.25 13.37 42.12
CA LEU A 631 1.59 12.50 43.25
C LEU A 631 0.44 11.52 43.54
N TYR A 632 0.57 10.26 43.10
CA TYR A 632 -0.44 9.18 43.27
C TYR A 632 -0.09 8.15 44.36
N TRP A 633 0.85 8.47 45.27
CA TRP A 633 1.43 7.50 46.21
C TRP A 633 0.72 7.37 47.56
N GLU A 634 1.12 6.36 48.35
CA GLU A 634 0.95 6.34 49.80
C GLU A 634 1.82 7.42 50.47
N LEU A 635 1.22 8.58 50.73
CA LEU A 635 1.80 9.68 51.50
C LEU A 635 1.57 9.53 53.02
N GLN A 636 1.03 8.39 53.47
CA GLN A 636 0.70 8.12 54.86
C GLN A 636 1.92 8.32 55.77
N GLY A 637 1.80 9.22 56.75
CA GLY A 637 2.86 9.54 57.71
C GLY A 637 4.13 10.16 57.12
N ARG A 638 4.14 10.58 55.84
CA ARG A 638 5.30 11.19 55.18
C ARG A 638 5.49 12.65 55.61
N ASP A 639 6.74 13.09 55.61
CA ASP A 639 7.10 14.49 55.89
C ASP A 639 7.03 15.31 54.60
N LEU A 640 5.95 16.07 54.45
CA LEU A 640 5.76 17.08 53.40
C LEU A 640 5.89 18.50 53.96
N SER A 641 6.38 18.66 55.19
CA SER A 641 6.41 19.93 55.89
C SER A 641 7.22 20.95 55.10
N GLY A 642 6.78 22.20 54.97
CA GLY A 642 7.53 23.23 54.26
C GLY A 642 7.81 22.96 52.77
N LEU A 643 7.18 21.97 52.13
CA LEU A 643 7.32 21.75 50.68
C LEU A 643 6.47 22.75 49.88
N ASN A 644 7.00 23.21 48.76
CA ASN A 644 6.20 23.88 47.74
C ASN A 644 5.45 22.83 46.92
N LEU A 645 4.17 22.66 47.21
CA LEU A 645 3.23 21.79 46.52
C LEU A 645 2.27 22.60 45.63
N ALA A 646 2.63 23.84 45.31
CA ALA A 646 1.79 24.68 44.46
C ALA A 646 1.49 23.96 43.15
N ASN A 647 0.24 24.07 42.69
CA ASN A 647 -0.22 23.47 41.44
C ASN A 647 -0.07 21.94 41.35
N SER A 648 0.36 21.26 42.41
CA SER A 648 0.52 19.81 42.39
C SER A 648 -0.83 19.11 42.36
N ARG A 649 -0.86 17.90 41.81
CA ARG A 649 -2.05 17.03 41.81
C ARG A 649 -1.80 15.88 42.78
N VAL A 650 -2.53 15.86 43.88
CA VAL A 650 -2.39 14.87 44.98
C VAL A 650 -3.66 14.00 45.09
N THR A 651 -4.43 13.94 44.01
CA THR A 651 -5.72 13.24 43.95
C THR A 651 -5.54 11.74 44.16
N PHE A 652 -6.38 11.11 44.99
CA PHE A 652 -6.33 9.67 45.34
C PHE A 652 -5.09 9.19 46.12
N ALA A 653 -4.17 10.08 46.51
CA ALA A 653 -3.08 9.73 47.40
C ALA A 653 -3.60 9.41 48.82
N ALA A 654 -3.00 8.43 49.50
CA ALA A 654 -3.31 8.15 50.89
C ALA A 654 -2.52 9.11 51.79
N MET A 655 -3.20 10.01 52.49
CA MET A 655 -2.62 11.13 53.22
C MET A 655 -2.77 11.01 54.75
N ASP A 656 -3.18 9.87 55.28
CA ASP A 656 -3.40 9.76 56.73
C ASP A 656 -2.10 10.10 57.50
N ASN A 657 -2.18 11.02 58.45
CA ASN A 657 -1.03 11.50 59.23
C ASN A 657 0.13 12.09 58.42
N ALA A 658 -0.06 12.42 57.14
CA ALA A 658 0.94 13.14 56.34
C ALA A 658 1.21 14.52 56.96
N ASP A 659 2.48 14.91 57.12
CA ASP A 659 2.84 16.20 57.73
C ASP A 659 2.93 17.29 56.67
N LEU A 660 1.92 18.17 56.63
CA LEU A 660 1.82 19.30 55.70
C LEU A 660 2.14 20.65 56.37
N ARG A 661 2.65 20.66 57.61
CA ARG A 661 2.94 21.92 58.33
C ARG A 661 3.91 22.77 57.52
N GLY A 662 3.54 23.99 57.20
CA GLY A 662 4.37 24.92 56.43
C GLY A 662 4.35 24.70 54.92
N ALA A 663 3.62 23.71 54.41
CA ALA A 663 3.53 23.44 52.97
C ALA A 663 2.75 24.55 52.24
N ASN A 664 3.13 24.82 51.00
CA ASN A 664 2.41 25.71 50.09
C ASN A 664 1.53 24.90 49.14
N LEU A 665 0.21 25.07 49.22
CA LEU A 665 -0.79 24.33 48.44
C LEU A 665 -1.55 25.24 47.45
N ALA A 666 -1.06 26.46 47.19
CA ALA A 666 -1.70 27.37 46.22
C ALA A 666 -1.93 26.67 44.87
N GLY A 667 -3.17 26.67 44.37
CA GLY A 667 -3.54 26.00 43.11
C GLY A 667 -3.44 24.46 43.10
N ALA A 668 -3.09 23.81 44.21
CA ALA A 668 -2.98 22.36 44.29
C ALA A 668 -4.36 21.68 44.23
N ASN A 669 -4.44 20.49 43.65
CA ASN A 669 -5.66 19.68 43.60
C ASN A 669 -5.53 18.44 44.47
N LEU A 670 -6.24 18.45 45.60
CA LEU A 670 -6.33 17.37 46.59
C LEU A 670 -7.71 16.69 46.57
N SER A 671 -8.51 16.90 45.53
CA SER A 671 -9.80 16.20 45.41
C SER A 671 -9.61 14.67 45.41
N ASN A 672 -10.49 13.95 46.09
CA ASN A 672 -10.44 12.51 46.29
C ASN A 672 -9.19 11.97 46.99
N ALA A 673 -8.35 12.81 47.60
CA ALA A 673 -7.25 12.34 48.45
C ALA A 673 -7.82 11.61 49.68
N LEU A 674 -7.31 10.41 49.96
CA LEU A 674 -7.82 9.54 51.02
C LEU A 674 -7.17 9.94 52.36
N GLY A 675 -7.96 10.13 53.41
CA GLY A 675 -7.41 10.42 54.74
C GLY A 675 -6.80 11.82 54.87
N VAL A 676 -7.09 12.74 53.96
CA VAL A 676 -6.62 14.14 54.01
C VAL A 676 -7.12 14.86 55.28
N GLU A 677 -8.27 14.45 55.82
CA GLU A 677 -8.79 14.90 57.11
C GLU A 677 -7.93 14.50 58.33
N GLN A 678 -7.04 13.52 58.15
CA GLN A 678 -6.08 13.08 59.15
C GLN A 678 -4.66 13.65 58.90
N ALA A 679 -4.48 14.49 57.88
CA ALA A 679 -3.21 15.15 57.65
C ALA A 679 -2.88 16.11 58.80
N ILE A 680 -1.59 16.22 59.13
CA ILE A 680 -1.09 17.12 60.16
C ILE A 680 -0.85 18.48 59.50
N VAL A 681 -1.74 19.43 59.76
CA VAL A 681 -1.69 20.82 59.28
C VAL A 681 -1.68 21.80 60.45
N ASP A 682 -1.22 23.03 60.21
CA ASP A 682 -1.29 24.15 61.17
C ASP A 682 -1.37 25.50 60.42
N GLU A 683 -1.33 26.62 61.15
CA GLU A 683 -1.42 27.96 60.57
C GLU A 683 -0.30 28.30 59.57
N THR A 684 0.77 27.51 59.53
CA THR A 684 1.88 27.70 58.60
C THR A 684 1.63 27.04 57.25
N THR A 685 0.68 26.10 57.15
CA THR A 685 0.24 25.53 55.87
C THR A 685 -0.66 26.52 55.13
N THR A 686 -0.37 26.80 53.86
CA THR A 686 -1.05 27.86 53.09
C THR A 686 -1.75 27.33 51.86
N TYR A 687 -2.90 27.93 51.51
CA TYR A 687 -3.69 27.60 50.33
C TYR A 687 -4.36 28.86 49.76
N ASP A 688 -4.86 28.81 48.52
CA ASP A 688 -5.46 29.96 47.83
C ASP A 688 -6.86 29.65 47.26
N GLN A 689 -7.40 30.57 46.47
CA GLN A 689 -8.74 30.42 45.85
C GLN A 689 -8.80 29.35 44.75
N TYR A 690 -7.66 28.85 44.29
CA TYR A 690 -7.54 27.85 43.23
C TYR A 690 -7.21 26.45 43.80
N THR A 691 -6.80 26.36 45.06
CA THR A 691 -6.64 25.08 45.76
C THR A 691 -7.97 24.33 45.84
N VAL A 692 -7.97 23.08 45.39
CA VAL A 692 -9.12 22.18 45.46
C VAL A 692 -8.89 21.16 46.57
N PHE A 693 -9.83 21.04 47.48
CA PHE A 693 -9.83 20.01 48.53
C PHE A 693 -10.94 18.98 48.29
N GLU A 694 -10.82 17.82 48.93
CA GLU A 694 -11.91 16.85 49.02
C GLU A 694 -13.16 17.48 49.64
N GLU A 695 -14.37 17.13 49.16
CA GLU A 695 -15.63 17.79 49.57
C GLU A 695 -15.88 17.78 51.08
N SER A 696 -15.32 16.80 51.79
CA SER A 696 -15.46 16.63 53.23
C SER A 696 -14.42 17.39 54.08
N PHE A 697 -13.41 17.99 53.45
CA PHE A 697 -12.30 18.66 54.13
C PHE A 697 -12.52 20.17 54.21
N ASP A 698 -12.53 20.69 55.45
CA ASP A 698 -12.58 22.13 55.70
C ASP A 698 -11.17 22.67 56.05
N PRO A 699 -10.49 23.35 55.10
CA PRO A 699 -9.12 23.83 55.32
C PRO A 699 -9.06 24.91 56.42
N VAL A 700 -10.12 25.70 56.62
CA VAL A 700 -10.17 26.74 57.66
C VAL A 700 -10.32 26.08 59.03
N ALA A 701 -11.22 25.11 59.17
CA ALA A 701 -11.44 24.41 60.43
C ALA A 701 -10.25 23.54 60.85
N SER A 702 -9.44 23.09 59.89
CA SER A 702 -8.22 22.32 60.13
C SER A 702 -7.03 23.17 60.62
N GLY A 703 -7.12 24.50 60.53
CA GLY A 703 -6.10 25.44 61.01
C GLY A 703 -5.22 26.05 59.93
N MET A 704 -5.48 25.79 58.65
CA MET A 704 -4.69 26.31 57.53
C MET A 704 -4.95 27.79 57.27
N THR A 705 -3.96 28.47 56.67
CA THR A 705 -4.06 29.90 56.34
C THR A 705 -4.39 30.11 54.85
N PHE A 706 -5.53 30.75 54.58
CA PHE A 706 -5.87 31.23 53.25
C PHE A 706 -4.99 32.42 52.86
N LYS A 707 -4.27 32.31 51.74
CA LYS A 707 -3.47 33.36 51.12
C LYS A 707 -3.92 33.53 49.66
N PRO A 708 -4.71 34.57 49.33
CA PRO A 708 -5.19 34.75 47.97
C PRO A 708 -4.04 35.09 47.02
N SER A 709 -4.00 34.40 45.88
CA SER A 709 -3.07 34.66 44.77
C SER A 709 -3.59 35.82 43.91
N ALA A 710 -2.72 36.56 43.23
CA ALA A 710 -3.14 37.62 42.32
C ALA A 710 -3.79 37.02 41.06
N ASP A 711 -4.83 37.68 40.52
CA ASP A 711 -5.49 37.21 39.31
C ASP A 711 -4.49 37.10 38.14
N GLY A 712 -4.25 35.87 37.65
CA GLY A 712 -3.33 35.57 36.55
C GLY A 712 -1.90 35.16 36.96
N ASP A 713 -1.56 35.25 38.25
CA ASP A 713 -0.31 34.78 38.85
C ASP A 713 -0.53 33.35 39.36
N PHE A 714 -0.45 32.39 38.44
CA PHE A 714 -0.84 31.00 38.68
C PHE A 714 0.21 30.21 39.46
N ASN A 715 1.48 30.64 39.46
CA ASN A 715 2.54 30.02 40.26
C ASN A 715 2.80 30.74 41.60
N GLY A 716 2.13 31.88 41.85
CA GLY A 716 2.17 32.61 43.11
C GLY A 716 3.51 33.29 43.39
N ASP A 717 4.31 33.56 42.35
CA ASP A 717 5.65 34.18 42.48
C ASP A 717 5.58 35.73 42.53
N GLY A 718 4.38 36.29 42.37
CA GLY A 718 4.14 37.73 42.40
C GLY A 718 4.41 38.43 41.06
N LYS A 719 4.63 37.68 39.98
CA LYS A 719 4.80 38.19 38.61
C LYS A 719 3.73 37.62 37.68
N LEU A 720 3.66 38.20 36.48
CA LEU A 720 2.80 37.75 35.39
C LEU A 720 3.71 37.51 34.19
N ASP A 721 4.23 36.29 34.05
CA ASP A 721 5.23 35.91 33.05
C ASP A 721 4.95 34.56 32.35
N HIS A 722 5.94 34.01 31.64
CA HIS A 722 5.77 32.77 30.88
C HIS A 722 5.53 31.55 31.79
N GLY A 723 6.00 31.59 33.04
CA GLY A 723 5.73 30.57 34.06
C GLY A 723 4.23 30.44 34.33
N ASP A 724 3.51 31.56 34.41
CA ASP A 724 2.05 31.57 34.61
C ASP A 724 1.28 30.97 33.44
N LEU A 725 1.75 31.18 32.21
CA LEU A 725 1.18 30.60 31.00
C LEU A 725 1.38 29.08 30.92
N LEU A 726 2.53 28.55 31.38
CA LEU A 726 2.78 27.12 31.49
C LEU A 726 1.88 26.48 32.55
N THR A 727 1.78 27.12 33.71
CA THR A 727 0.90 26.69 34.80
C THR A 727 -0.57 26.70 34.38
N MET A 728 -1.03 27.76 33.70
CA MET A 728 -2.40 27.85 33.18
C MET A 728 -2.67 26.79 32.08
N ARG A 729 -1.72 26.53 31.17
CA ARG A 729 -1.85 25.49 30.14
C ARG A 729 -1.98 24.10 30.77
N GLN A 730 -1.28 23.84 31.87
CA GLN A 730 -1.36 22.57 32.60
C GLN A 730 -2.65 22.44 33.41
N MET A 731 -3.10 23.50 34.09
CA MET A 731 -4.41 23.55 34.76
C MET A 731 -5.57 23.31 33.79
N ILE A 732 -5.50 23.88 32.57
CA ILE A 732 -6.49 23.61 31.51
C ILE A 732 -6.43 22.13 31.09
N ARG A 733 -5.22 21.60 30.82
CA ARG A 733 -5.02 20.17 30.50
C ARG A 733 -5.54 19.24 31.62
N TRP A 734 -5.46 19.63 32.89
CA TRP A 734 -6.03 18.89 34.01
C TRP A 734 -7.56 18.92 34.00
N SER A 735 -8.15 20.11 33.82
CA SER A 735 -9.62 20.27 33.77
C SER A 735 -10.29 19.56 32.58
N GLU A 736 -9.61 19.49 31.42
CA GLU A 736 -10.09 18.76 30.24
C GLU A 736 -9.95 17.23 30.39
N ARG A 737 -9.07 16.75 31.29
CA ARG A 737 -8.75 15.33 31.48
C ARG A 737 -9.20 14.72 32.82
N ASP A 738 -9.89 15.46 33.69
CA ASP A 738 -10.53 14.88 34.88
C ASP A 738 -11.70 13.93 34.56
N ASN A 739 -12.26 13.99 33.35
CA ASN A 739 -13.13 12.93 32.80
C ASN A 739 -12.37 11.66 32.39
N TYR A 740 -11.05 11.72 32.27
CA TYR A 740 -10.18 10.64 31.82
C TYR A 740 -9.68 9.76 32.99
N ASP A 741 -9.74 10.24 34.24
CA ASP A 741 -9.10 9.56 35.38
C ASP A 741 -10.01 8.52 36.07
N TYR A 742 -11.34 8.69 36.00
CA TYR A 742 -12.30 7.62 36.30
C TYR A 742 -12.26 6.52 35.22
N PHE A 743 -11.91 6.90 33.99
CA PHE A 743 -11.73 6.00 32.86
C PHE A 743 -10.45 5.17 33.05
N LEU A 744 -9.31 5.78 33.43
CA LEU A 744 -8.02 5.10 33.59
C LEU A 744 -8.05 3.96 34.64
N ARG A 745 -8.78 4.07 35.76
CA ARG A 745 -8.85 2.98 36.76
C ARG A 745 -9.67 1.76 36.32
N GLN A 746 -10.61 1.91 35.37
CA GLN A 746 -11.31 0.78 34.72
C GLN A 746 -10.60 0.32 33.44
N PHE A 747 -9.79 1.19 32.83
CA PHE A 747 -9.04 0.92 31.59
C PHE A 747 -7.85 -0.02 31.77
N TYR A 748 -7.22 -0.02 32.95
CA TYR A 748 -5.87 -0.58 33.15
C TYR A 748 -5.74 -2.11 33.24
N PHE A 749 -6.79 -2.90 32.99
CA PHE A 749 -6.63 -4.36 32.96
C PHE A 749 -7.09 -5.09 31.71
N THR A 750 -7.59 -4.42 30.66
CA THR A 750 -8.09 -5.16 29.47
C THR A 750 -8.04 -4.43 28.13
N HIS A 751 -7.07 -3.57 27.82
CA HIS A 751 -7.08 -2.89 26.49
C HIS A 751 -5.69 -2.73 25.85
N LEU A 752 -5.08 -3.85 25.46
CA LEU A 752 -4.33 -3.93 24.21
C LEU A 752 -5.38 -4.21 23.12
N GLU A 753 -5.39 -3.43 22.03
CA GLU A 753 -6.31 -3.52 20.87
C GLU A 753 -7.65 -2.75 20.96
N ARG A 754 -7.66 -1.40 20.96
CA ARG A 754 -8.82 -0.64 20.43
C ARG A 754 -8.46 0.71 19.77
N GLY A 755 -8.06 0.66 18.50
CA GLY A 755 -8.80 1.45 17.51
C GLY A 755 -8.20 2.73 16.93
N ASP A 756 -6.95 3.09 17.22
CA ASP A 756 -6.21 4.07 16.40
C ASP A 756 -5.09 3.30 15.67
N LEU A 757 -5.46 2.70 14.54
CA LEU A 757 -4.65 1.74 13.79
C LEU A 757 -3.86 2.39 12.65
N ASP A 758 -4.11 3.67 12.38
CA ASP A 758 -3.34 4.51 11.46
C ASP A 758 -2.57 5.65 12.15
N GLY A 759 -2.81 5.89 13.45
CA GLY A 759 -2.00 6.76 14.31
C GLY A 759 -2.38 8.23 14.24
N ASP A 760 -3.59 8.56 13.81
CA ASP A 760 -4.09 9.93 13.66
C ASP A 760 -4.77 10.50 14.92
N GLN A 761 -4.80 9.70 16.00
CA GLN A 761 -5.39 10.03 17.30
C GLN A 761 -6.92 10.14 17.31
N LEU A 762 -7.62 9.64 16.28
CA LEU A 762 -9.07 9.50 16.22
C LEU A 762 -9.43 8.04 15.95
N VAL A 763 -10.47 7.52 16.62
CA VAL A 763 -11.04 6.21 16.26
C VAL A 763 -12.14 6.45 15.23
N THR A 764 -11.84 6.15 13.97
CA THR A 764 -12.68 6.46 12.81
C THR A 764 -13.05 5.19 12.03
N GLU A 765 -13.89 5.33 11.00
CA GLU A 765 -14.26 4.24 10.08
C GLU A 765 -13.02 3.65 9.36
N THR A 766 -11.93 4.45 9.26
CA THR A 766 -10.63 4.06 8.70
C THR A 766 -9.93 3.00 9.58
N ASP A 767 -10.03 3.12 10.90
CA ASP A 767 -9.45 2.16 11.84
C ASP A 767 -10.21 0.85 11.85
N VAL A 768 -11.53 0.92 11.79
CA VAL A 768 -12.40 -0.26 11.63
C VAL A 768 -12.06 -0.96 10.32
N THR A 769 -11.82 -0.22 9.24
CA THR A 769 -11.35 -0.76 7.96
C THR A 769 -9.98 -1.45 8.11
N GLU A 770 -9.05 -0.85 8.83
CA GLU A 770 -7.70 -1.41 9.05
C GLU A 770 -7.74 -2.72 9.87
N TRP A 771 -8.56 -2.77 10.92
CA TRP A 771 -8.77 -3.96 11.74
C TRP A 771 -9.38 -5.11 10.92
N ILE A 772 -10.38 -4.80 10.10
CA ILE A 772 -11.14 -5.77 9.30
C ILE A 772 -10.31 -6.26 8.10
N HIS A 773 -9.63 -5.38 7.36
CA HIS A 773 -8.96 -5.72 6.11
C HIS A 773 -7.49 -6.18 6.28
N ARG A 774 -6.74 -5.60 7.22
CA ARG A 774 -5.31 -5.90 7.40
C ARG A 774 -5.06 -6.87 8.53
N ILE A 775 -5.74 -6.70 9.68
CA ILE A 775 -5.43 -7.45 10.91
C ILE A 775 -6.18 -8.78 10.97
N LYS A 776 -7.51 -8.76 10.98
CA LYS A 776 -8.33 -9.99 11.13
C LYS A 776 -8.75 -10.62 9.80
N ARG A 777 -8.70 -9.86 8.69
CA ARG A 777 -9.07 -10.30 7.32
C ARG A 777 -10.47 -10.90 7.24
N THR A 778 -11.45 -10.23 7.85
CA THR A 778 -12.85 -10.68 7.89
C THR A 778 -13.80 -9.62 7.31
N TRP A 779 -15.12 -9.77 7.46
CA TRP A 779 -16.17 -8.80 7.15
C TRP A 779 -16.68 -8.09 8.42
N LEU A 780 -17.16 -6.87 8.27
CA LEU A 780 -17.96 -6.19 9.30
C LEU A 780 -19.24 -7.02 9.54
N GLY A 781 -19.63 -7.28 10.79
CA GLY A 781 -20.79 -8.15 11.06
C GLY A 781 -20.48 -9.63 11.30
N ASP A 782 -19.30 -10.12 10.92
CA ASP A 782 -18.85 -11.47 11.25
C ASP A 782 -18.44 -11.54 12.73
N ALA A 783 -19.42 -11.78 13.61
CA ALA A 783 -19.22 -11.84 15.05
C ALA A 783 -18.35 -13.03 15.47
N ASN A 784 -18.42 -14.14 14.74
CA ASN A 784 -17.75 -15.38 15.13
C ASN A 784 -16.35 -15.56 14.50
N LEU A 785 -15.98 -14.68 13.57
CA LEU A 785 -14.70 -14.61 12.84
C LEU A 785 -14.44 -15.83 11.93
N ASP A 786 -15.47 -16.46 11.38
CA ASP A 786 -15.33 -17.55 10.41
C ASP A 786 -15.08 -17.06 8.97
N GLY A 787 -15.05 -15.74 8.79
CA GLY A 787 -14.79 -15.06 7.53
C GLY A 787 -16.06 -14.78 6.72
N VAL A 788 -17.25 -15.05 7.25
CA VAL A 788 -18.55 -14.81 6.60
C VAL A 788 -19.46 -14.01 7.54
N PHE A 789 -20.22 -13.05 7.01
CA PHE A 789 -21.31 -12.41 7.75
C PHE A 789 -22.65 -13.04 7.32
N ASP A 790 -23.25 -13.90 8.15
CA ASP A 790 -24.51 -14.58 7.85
C ASP A 790 -25.48 -14.67 9.05
N SER A 791 -26.55 -15.45 8.88
CA SER A 791 -27.59 -15.61 9.90
C SER A 791 -27.08 -16.19 11.23
N ALA A 792 -25.97 -16.94 11.24
CA ALA A 792 -25.37 -17.49 12.45
C ALA A 792 -24.78 -16.39 13.34
N ASP A 793 -24.16 -15.36 12.74
CA ASP A 793 -23.63 -14.20 13.46
C ASP A 793 -24.75 -13.40 14.12
N LEU A 794 -25.82 -13.13 13.37
CA LEU A 794 -26.99 -12.43 13.90
C LEU A 794 -27.65 -13.20 15.05
N VAL A 795 -27.78 -14.53 14.92
CA VAL A 795 -28.29 -15.37 16.00
C VAL A 795 -27.36 -15.31 17.22
N ALA A 796 -26.05 -15.34 17.03
CA ALA A 796 -25.06 -15.26 18.12
C ALA A 796 -25.17 -13.94 18.89
N VAL A 797 -25.20 -12.80 18.21
CA VAL A 797 -25.25 -11.48 18.87
C VAL A 797 -26.62 -11.20 19.53
N PHE A 798 -27.74 -11.64 18.92
CA PHE A 798 -29.05 -11.46 19.54
C PHE A 798 -29.30 -12.42 20.71
N THR A 799 -28.69 -13.60 20.73
CA THR A 799 -28.75 -14.50 21.89
C THR A 799 -27.90 -14.02 23.06
N ALA A 800 -26.93 -13.12 22.83
CA ALA A 800 -26.20 -12.42 23.89
C ALA A 800 -27.08 -11.44 24.69
N ASN A 801 -28.23 -11.04 24.14
CA ASN A 801 -29.23 -10.18 24.80
C ASN A 801 -28.69 -8.79 25.23
N LEU A 802 -27.82 -8.22 24.40
CA LEU A 802 -27.16 -6.92 24.62
C LEU A 802 -27.66 -5.83 23.65
N TYR A 803 -28.58 -6.17 22.75
CA TYR A 803 -29.16 -5.24 21.79
C TYR A 803 -29.93 -4.11 22.49
N GLU A 804 -29.58 -2.86 22.21
CA GLU A 804 -30.14 -1.64 22.81
C GLU A 804 -30.04 -1.63 24.35
N SER A 805 -29.02 -2.29 24.89
CA SER A 805 -28.74 -2.30 26.32
C SER A 805 -28.48 -0.88 26.84
N PRO A 806 -29.10 -0.48 27.98
CA PRO A 806 -28.90 0.85 28.56
C PRO A 806 -27.52 1.03 29.21
N PHE A 807 -26.72 -0.03 29.28
CA PHE A 807 -25.39 -0.03 29.88
C PHE A 807 -24.33 0.24 28.80
N ALA A 808 -23.54 1.30 28.98
CA ALA A 808 -22.40 1.60 28.09
C ALA A 808 -21.33 0.50 28.21
N ASN A 809 -20.63 0.19 27.11
CA ASN A 809 -19.61 -0.88 27.01
C ASN A 809 -20.15 -2.27 27.34
N SER A 810 -21.44 -2.50 27.07
CA SER A 810 -22.07 -3.79 27.38
C SER A 810 -21.92 -4.81 26.26
N ALA A 811 -21.49 -4.39 25.07
CA ALA A 811 -21.24 -5.27 23.93
C ALA A 811 -19.79 -5.20 23.45
N THR A 812 -19.37 -6.29 22.83
CA THR A 812 -18.06 -6.58 22.24
C THR A 812 -18.28 -7.03 20.79
N TRP A 813 -17.22 -7.18 19.99
CA TRP A 813 -17.34 -7.58 18.59
C TRP A 813 -18.19 -8.86 18.38
N ASP A 814 -17.94 -9.88 19.19
CA ASP A 814 -18.66 -11.17 19.17
C ASP A 814 -20.08 -11.10 19.75
N THR A 815 -20.44 -9.96 20.37
CA THR A 815 -21.78 -9.70 20.91
C THR A 815 -22.49 -8.51 20.26
N GLY A 816 -21.93 -7.98 19.16
CA GLY A 816 -22.59 -7.05 18.24
C GLY A 816 -22.07 -5.61 18.20
N ASP A 817 -20.99 -5.26 18.92
CA ASP A 817 -20.33 -3.94 18.87
C ASP A 817 -19.37 -3.87 17.66
N TRP A 818 -19.91 -3.61 16.47
CA TRP A 818 -19.16 -3.69 15.20
C TRP A 818 -18.64 -2.34 14.71
N ASN A 819 -19.19 -1.23 15.19
CA ASN A 819 -18.61 0.10 14.98
C ASN A 819 -17.61 0.50 16.09
N LEU A 820 -17.39 -0.40 17.06
CA LEU A 820 -16.47 -0.27 18.20
C LEU A 820 -16.81 0.84 19.20
N ASP A 821 -18.07 1.30 19.24
CA ASP A 821 -18.55 2.32 20.18
C ASP A 821 -18.92 1.78 21.58
N GLY A 822 -18.79 0.45 21.77
CA GLY A 822 -19.02 -0.24 23.04
C GLY A 822 -20.49 -0.63 23.26
N LYS A 823 -21.37 -0.50 22.27
CA LYS A 823 -22.77 -0.89 22.38
C LYS A 823 -23.18 -1.72 21.18
N PHE A 824 -24.12 -2.63 21.39
CA PHE A 824 -24.79 -3.31 20.29
C PHE A 824 -26.13 -2.62 20.07
N THR A 825 -26.21 -1.76 19.07
CA THR A 825 -27.41 -0.96 18.78
C THR A 825 -27.80 -1.06 17.31
N SER A 826 -28.86 -0.35 16.96
CA SER A 826 -29.29 -0.22 15.56
C SER A 826 -28.17 0.33 14.64
N SER A 827 -27.20 1.11 15.14
CA SER A 827 -26.09 1.62 14.31
C SER A 827 -25.10 0.54 13.91
N ASP A 828 -24.85 -0.45 14.76
CA ASP A 828 -23.97 -1.59 14.47
C ASP A 828 -24.55 -2.49 13.38
N LEU A 829 -25.85 -2.77 13.47
CA LEU A 829 -26.56 -3.51 12.44
C LEU A 829 -26.52 -2.76 11.10
N VAL A 830 -26.74 -1.45 11.11
CA VAL A 830 -26.65 -0.63 9.90
C VAL A 830 -25.23 -0.66 9.33
N ALA A 831 -24.20 -0.51 10.16
CA ALA A 831 -22.81 -0.59 9.71
C ALA A 831 -22.54 -1.96 9.06
N ALA A 832 -22.85 -3.06 9.73
CA ALA A 832 -22.66 -4.41 9.20
C ALA A 832 -23.49 -4.71 7.94
N PHE A 833 -24.73 -4.23 7.81
CA PHE A 833 -25.51 -4.46 6.58
C PHE A 833 -25.10 -3.56 5.41
N VAL A 834 -24.47 -2.41 5.68
CA VAL A 834 -23.95 -1.51 4.64
C VAL A 834 -22.59 -1.99 4.12
N ASP A 835 -21.67 -2.41 4.99
CA ASP A 835 -20.27 -2.71 4.62
C ASP A 835 -19.83 -4.18 4.84
N GLY A 836 -20.67 -4.99 5.50
CA GLY A 836 -20.34 -6.36 5.91
C GLY A 836 -20.60 -7.47 4.89
N GLY A 837 -21.25 -7.16 3.76
CA GLY A 837 -21.48 -8.15 2.71
C GLY A 837 -22.29 -9.37 3.19
N TYR A 838 -23.48 -9.16 3.77
CA TYR A 838 -24.35 -10.23 4.27
C TYR A 838 -24.59 -11.32 3.19
N GLU A 839 -24.30 -12.58 3.53
CA GLU A 839 -24.31 -13.76 2.62
C GLU A 839 -23.37 -13.67 1.39
N SER A 840 -22.34 -12.82 1.41
CA SER A 840 -21.40 -12.66 0.27
C SER A 840 -20.26 -13.70 0.23
N GLY A 841 -20.16 -14.59 1.23
CA GLY A 841 -19.14 -15.65 1.31
C GLY A 841 -17.79 -15.21 1.92
N THR A 842 -16.80 -16.12 1.98
CA THR A 842 -15.53 -15.90 2.69
C THR A 842 -14.63 -14.86 2.03
N ARG A 843 -14.08 -13.94 2.83
CA ARG A 843 -13.17 -12.88 2.35
C ARG A 843 -11.77 -13.44 2.03
N GLY A 844 -11.34 -13.31 0.77
CA GLY A 844 -10.12 -13.96 0.25
C GLY A 844 -8.79 -13.42 0.82
N ALA A 845 -7.83 -14.33 1.06
CA ALA A 845 -6.46 -14.01 1.42
C ALA A 845 -5.78 -13.09 0.38
N ARG A 846 -5.00 -12.12 0.87
CA ARG A 846 -4.32 -11.10 0.06
C ARG A 846 -3.53 -11.74 -1.08
N VAL A 847 -4.00 -11.49 -2.29
CA VAL A 847 -3.30 -11.69 -3.56
C VAL A 847 -2.06 -10.79 -3.53
N VAL A 848 -0.92 -11.37 -3.90
CA VAL A 848 0.33 -10.70 -4.32
C VAL A 848 -0.02 -9.52 -5.23
N PRO A 849 0.68 -8.36 -5.22
CA PRO A 849 0.33 -7.27 -6.12
C PRO A 849 0.30 -7.79 -7.55
N GLU A 850 -0.91 -7.85 -8.11
CA GLU A 850 -1.04 -8.11 -9.52
C GLU A 850 -0.80 -6.81 -10.31
N PRO A 851 -0.14 -6.94 -11.47
CA PRO A 851 -0.01 -5.87 -12.43
C PRO A 851 -1.40 -5.40 -12.86
N SER A 852 -1.51 -4.13 -13.23
CA SER A 852 -2.69 -3.50 -13.84
C SER A 852 -3.59 -4.50 -14.59
N THR A 853 -4.79 -4.77 -14.06
CA THR A 853 -6.07 -5.33 -14.60
C THR A 853 -6.15 -6.15 -15.90
N GLY A 854 -5.06 -6.49 -16.59
CA GLY A 854 -5.04 -7.27 -17.84
C GLY A 854 -4.68 -8.74 -17.65
N TRP A 855 -4.08 -9.14 -16.52
CA TRP A 855 -3.58 -10.53 -16.35
C TRP A 855 -4.55 -11.45 -15.57
N LEU A 856 -5.47 -10.89 -14.78
CA LEU A 856 -6.44 -11.66 -13.98
C LEU A 856 -7.64 -12.19 -14.78
N ALA A 857 -7.90 -11.65 -15.98
CA ALA A 857 -8.90 -12.19 -16.90
C ALA A 857 -8.44 -13.54 -17.52
N CYS A 858 -7.15 -13.70 -17.81
CA CYS A 858 -6.61 -14.93 -18.43
C CYS A 858 -6.50 -16.12 -17.45
N GLY A 859 -6.52 -15.88 -16.13
CA GLY A 859 -6.35 -16.93 -15.11
C GLY A 859 -7.62 -17.70 -14.74
N MET A 860 -8.80 -17.05 -14.76
CA MET A 860 -10.05 -17.69 -14.31
C MET A 860 -10.78 -18.50 -15.40
N LEU A 861 -10.47 -18.29 -16.68
CA LEU A 861 -10.97 -19.13 -17.77
C LEU A 861 -10.27 -20.51 -17.83
N VAL A 862 -9.01 -20.62 -17.39
CA VAL A 862 -8.26 -21.89 -17.42
C VAL A 862 -8.68 -22.88 -16.31
N LEU A 863 -9.26 -22.42 -15.21
CA LEU A 863 -9.74 -23.29 -14.12
C LEU A 863 -11.25 -23.63 -14.22
N GLY A 864 -12.05 -22.80 -14.89
CA GLY A 864 -13.43 -23.13 -15.26
C GLY A 864 -13.52 -24.25 -16.30
N ALA A 865 -12.60 -24.29 -17.26
CA ALA A 865 -12.55 -25.29 -18.32
C ALA A 865 -12.11 -26.70 -17.84
N ARG A 866 -11.40 -26.80 -16.70
CA ARG A 866 -10.99 -28.12 -16.15
C ARG A 866 -12.08 -28.86 -15.38
N ARG A 867 -13.18 -28.22 -14.97
CA ARG A 867 -14.30 -28.90 -14.28
C ARG A 867 -15.43 -29.39 -15.19
N ARG A 868 -15.41 -29.12 -16.50
CA ARG A 868 -16.41 -29.64 -17.46
C ARG A 868 -15.94 -30.72 -18.44
N ARG A 869 -14.68 -31.17 -18.41
CA ARG A 869 -14.19 -32.31 -19.23
C ARG A 869 -14.09 -33.64 -18.48
N GLY A 870 -15.09 -33.96 -17.66
CA GLY A 870 -15.25 -35.28 -17.02
C GLY A 870 -16.38 -36.15 -17.59
N TYR A 871 -17.19 -35.65 -18.52
CA TYR A 871 -18.32 -36.41 -19.10
C TYR A 871 -18.46 -36.15 -20.59
N ARG A 872 -17.79 -36.98 -21.41
CA ARG A 872 -18.34 -37.63 -22.61
C ARG A 872 -17.22 -38.43 -23.30
N VAL A 873 -17.38 -39.76 -23.27
CA VAL A 873 -16.64 -40.74 -24.06
C VAL A 873 -17.47 -41.03 -25.32
N GLY A 874 -16.84 -41.09 -26.49
CA GLY A 874 -17.46 -41.47 -27.76
C GLY A 874 -16.70 -40.92 -28.96
#